data_AF-A0AAE8SIS6-F1
#
_entry.id   AF-A0AAE8SIS6-F1
#
_cell.length_a   1.000
_cell.length_b   1.000
_cell.length_c   1.000
_cell.angle_alpha   90.00
_cell.angle_beta   90.00
_cell.angle_gamma   90.00
#
_symmetry.space_group_name_H-M   'P 1'
#
loop_
_entity.id
_entity.type
_entity.pdbx_description
1 polymer ?
#
loop_
_entity_poly.entity_id
_entity_poly.type
_entity_poly.pdbx_seq_one_letter_code
_entity_poly.pdbx_strand_id
1 'polypeptide(L)'
;MSLSSSRVWGGEETSDATCVPLSSTDGTAVDPSFGELRQSLETAKDGSDDGASNELSMEYDSDSEDESPSGDDQPVEQHPVVTVEAWIQNFDEMHPVPDTDADLQRFEGLTRTLISRLCKEARSGDLTDWYKRLPLDRDMSPPMKQVLTKGNADEIAGHILRRVPRKTKKVLGKHDLQLFDLLSLPEFPPGCPYSIVYFDIAVQVGIANIEWQKSRLVTNHATRLIKACSRFNPSMKFKTYIGSSTTVKGGWTRLRHHELESARSNGESNKHYGFTRQADVVTNFRIGGLFTPPSLLSATLDENSRELFSLLPELWEGMLMVYLGTYHMSQFSPGSYNAEFHTASSYELVRRMRTNLSLPDLHGSTLNVAWPILQAMPRYIFGYCTNETCKNKSTNVLLYFPDEINSGVCEACQKQRAAAESLLHAEQQLEEQDDQKFMATLEAIRSKAGISWKVLDSLLAEGGEVNPNLVITKTERQKRKSDERERPEHAKRLRLERAQRAERAQRAQRERKNRTERERAERAELWKNVFAKQERERAEHQEREVAKRQDRAERQKHADRERDERLRAQRESVEYQEHLRRVVAEYEERQIAKRRERDAAKRQERDAAKRQERAEGQKHAEPERAELWNNVFAKQARERAEHRERVERQRAERQERAERHRAELLEGILAKQKRERAEDPTGEL
;
A
#
# COMPACT_ATOMS: atom_id res chain seq x y z
N MET A 1 -28.89 -37.99 4.93
CA MET A 1 -28.63 -39.43 4.70
C MET A 1 -27.57 -39.55 3.61
N SER A 2 -26.54 -40.36 3.87
CA SER A 2 -25.49 -40.92 2.98
C SER A 2 -24.79 -40.02 1.95
N LEU A 3 -23.50 -39.66 2.09
CA LEU A 3 -22.24 -40.45 2.06
C LEU A 3 -21.64 -40.57 0.64
N SER A 4 -20.33 -40.27 0.55
CA SER A 4 -19.30 -40.73 -0.42
C SER A 4 -18.43 -39.54 -0.87
N SER A 5 -17.09 -39.56 -0.93
CA SER A 5 -16.03 -40.50 -0.55
C SER A 5 -14.71 -39.71 -0.75
N SER A 6 -13.92 -39.51 0.30
CA SER A 6 -12.53 -39.02 0.18
C SER A 6 -11.56 -40.19 0.31
N ARG A 7 -10.72 -40.37 -0.72
CA ARG A 7 -9.63 -41.35 -0.75
C ARG A 7 -8.47 -40.85 0.11
N VAL A 8 -8.15 -41.62 1.13
CA VAL A 8 -6.91 -41.58 1.90
C VAL A 8 -5.93 -42.57 1.26
N TRP A 9 -4.69 -42.15 1.02
CA TRP A 9 -3.56 -43.05 0.87
C TRP A 9 -2.68 -42.90 2.11
N GLY A 10 -2.62 -43.96 2.90
CA GLY A 10 -1.67 -44.14 3.98
C GLY A 10 -0.33 -44.64 3.44
N GLY A 11 0.72 -44.27 4.14
CA GLY A 11 2.05 -44.87 4.07
C GLY A 11 2.63 -44.82 5.48
N GLU A 12 2.39 -45.88 6.24
CA GLU A 12 3.20 -46.25 7.41
C GLU A 12 4.56 -46.72 6.89
N GLU A 13 5.64 -46.21 7.45
CA GLU A 13 6.81 -47.04 7.74
C GLU A 13 7.54 -46.50 8.95
N THR A 14 7.86 -47.45 9.82
CA THR A 14 8.31 -47.37 11.19
C THR A 14 9.83 -47.23 11.26
N SER A 15 10.34 -46.51 12.26
CA SER A 15 11.49 -46.98 13.05
C SER A 15 11.72 -46.08 14.25
N ASP A 16 11.53 -46.69 15.42
CA ASP A 16 11.96 -46.22 16.72
C ASP A 16 13.50 -46.09 16.79
N ALA A 17 13.98 -45.02 17.42
CA ALA A 17 15.25 -45.03 18.14
C ALA A 17 15.22 -43.95 19.24
N THR A 18 14.71 -44.36 20.39
CA THR A 18 14.86 -43.69 21.68
C THR A 18 16.31 -43.80 22.13
N CYS A 19 16.97 -42.69 22.51
CA CYS A 19 17.92 -42.68 23.62
C CYS A 19 18.20 -41.26 24.15
N VAL A 20 18.19 -41.19 25.47
CA VAL A 20 18.22 -40.08 26.45
C VAL A 20 19.64 -39.49 26.62
N PRO A 21 19.81 -38.31 27.25
CA PRO A 21 20.94 -37.40 27.03
C PRO A 21 22.07 -37.56 28.07
N LEU A 22 23.24 -37.01 27.76
CA LEU A 22 24.32 -36.81 28.72
C LEU A 22 24.87 -35.37 28.64
N SER A 23 24.95 -34.78 29.83
CA SER A 23 25.62 -33.54 30.22
C SER A 23 27.14 -33.74 30.37
N SER A 24 27.84 -32.62 30.66
CA SER A 24 29.22 -32.46 31.18
C SER A 24 30.19 -31.82 30.15
N THR A 25 30.42 -30.50 30.19
CA THR A 25 31.44 -29.70 30.93
C THR A 25 32.81 -29.59 30.24
N ASP A 26 33.30 -28.33 30.26
CA ASP A 26 34.70 -27.86 30.23
C ASP A 26 35.51 -27.92 28.93
N GLY A 27 36.19 -26.80 28.64
CA GLY A 27 37.44 -26.83 27.89
C GLY A 27 37.71 -25.69 26.90
N THR A 28 38.19 -24.57 27.42
CA THR A 28 39.34 -23.79 26.90
C THR A 28 39.34 -23.17 25.48
N ALA A 29 39.63 -21.87 25.52
CA ALA A 29 39.98 -20.93 24.45
C ALA A 29 41.08 -21.39 23.49
N VAL A 30 41.03 -20.94 22.23
CA VAL A 30 42.20 -20.51 21.45
C VAL A 30 41.77 -19.47 20.38
N ASP A 31 42.41 -18.30 20.41
CA ASP A 31 42.51 -17.31 19.32
C ASP A 31 43.13 -17.90 18.05
N PRO A 32 42.91 -17.30 16.87
CA PRO A 32 43.92 -17.31 15.82
C PRO A 32 44.39 -15.89 15.49
N SER A 33 45.62 -15.62 15.93
CA SER A 33 46.53 -14.61 15.39
C SER A 33 47.44 -15.26 14.34
N PHE A 34 48.04 -14.41 13.49
CA PHE A 34 48.98 -14.65 12.37
C PHE A 34 48.35 -14.97 11.01
N GLY A 35 48.77 -14.36 9.90
CA GLY A 35 49.90 -13.44 9.75
C GLY A 35 50.06 -12.94 8.30
N GLU A 36 50.83 -11.87 8.23
CA GLU A 36 51.42 -11.14 7.11
C GLU A 36 51.66 -11.91 5.80
N LEU A 37 51.29 -11.26 4.69
CA LEU A 37 52.01 -11.39 3.42
C LEU A 37 52.13 -10.00 2.77
N ARG A 38 53.38 -9.57 2.65
CA ARG A 38 53.83 -8.25 2.20
C ARG A 38 54.37 -8.37 0.77
N GLN A 39 54.07 -7.33 -0.01
CA GLN A 39 54.87 -6.74 -1.10
C GLN A 39 55.00 -7.45 -2.46
N SER A 40 54.50 -6.75 -3.49
CA SER A 40 55.17 -6.31 -4.76
C SER A 40 54.06 -6.04 -5.79
N LEU A 41 54.05 -5.01 -6.65
CA LEU A 41 54.93 -3.91 -6.98
C LEU A 41 54.10 -2.94 -7.86
N GLU A 42 54.30 -1.63 -7.67
CA GLU A 42 54.46 -0.59 -8.70
C GLU A 42 53.33 -0.07 -9.64
N THR A 43 53.08 1.23 -9.44
CA THR A 43 53.00 2.35 -10.40
C THR A 43 51.89 2.41 -11.45
N ALA A 44 50.94 3.32 -11.22
CA ALA A 44 50.65 4.38 -12.18
C ALA A 44 50.33 5.69 -11.44
N LYS A 45 51.03 6.74 -11.88
CA LYS A 45 50.98 8.14 -11.48
C LYS A 45 49.91 8.82 -12.34
N ASP A 46 49.05 9.63 -11.72
CA ASP A 46 48.38 10.83 -12.25
C ASP A 46 47.25 11.12 -11.22
N GLY A 47 47.10 12.27 -10.59
CA GLY A 47 47.54 13.62 -10.93
C GLY A 47 46.31 14.51 -10.95
N SER A 48 45.93 15.08 -9.79
CA SER A 48 45.48 16.48 -9.62
C SER A 48 44.74 16.64 -8.29
N ASP A 49 45.41 17.30 -7.35
CA ASP A 49 44.76 18.23 -6.44
C ASP A 49 43.96 19.25 -7.25
N ASP A 50 42.69 19.41 -6.93
CA ASP A 50 42.05 20.72 -6.84
C ASP A 50 40.87 20.61 -5.88
N GLY A 51 41.14 21.03 -4.64
CA GLY A 51 40.14 21.30 -3.65
C GLY A 51 39.29 22.48 -4.08
N ALA A 52 38.02 22.19 -4.37
CA ALA A 52 36.95 23.18 -4.34
C ALA A 52 35.81 22.58 -3.53
N SER A 53 35.76 22.96 -2.26
CA SER A 53 34.63 22.81 -1.36
C SER A 53 33.42 23.54 -1.97
N ASN A 54 32.61 22.79 -2.71
CA ASN A 54 31.34 23.29 -3.22
C ASN A 54 30.31 23.12 -2.09
N GLU A 55 30.16 24.17 -1.27
CA GLU A 55 28.98 24.38 -0.44
C GLU A 55 27.76 24.52 -1.37
N LEU A 56 27.23 23.39 -1.82
CA LEU A 56 25.92 23.33 -2.47
C LEU A 56 24.88 23.45 -1.35
N SER A 57 24.50 24.69 -1.06
CA SER A 57 23.20 25.00 -0.47
C SER A 57 22.12 24.39 -1.35
N MET A 58 21.65 23.20 -0.98
CA MET A 58 20.40 22.64 -1.48
C MET A 58 19.27 23.55 -1.02
N GLU A 59 18.98 24.58 -1.82
CA GLU A 59 17.67 25.20 -1.82
C GLU A 59 16.68 24.08 -2.20
N TYR A 60 15.86 23.71 -1.23
CA TYR A 60 14.69 22.88 -1.45
C TYR A 60 13.72 23.68 -2.32
N ASP A 61 13.91 23.63 -3.64
CA ASP A 61 12.81 23.81 -4.59
C ASP A 61 11.91 22.58 -4.43
N SER A 62 11.14 22.62 -3.35
CA SER A 62 9.93 21.86 -3.17
C SER A 62 8.92 22.42 -4.17
N ASP A 63 9.16 22.14 -5.45
CA ASP A 63 8.12 22.07 -6.48
C ASP A 63 7.21 20.90 -6.09
N SER A 64 6.41 21.14 -5.05
CA SER A 64 5.13 20.49 -4.88
C SER A 64 4.26 20.99 -6.03
N GLU A 65 4.50 20.46 -7.22
CA GLU A 65 3.47 20.30 -8.22
C GLU A 65 2.43 19.34 -7.62
N ASP A 66 1.63 19.89 -6.72
CA ASP A 66 0.28 19.45 -6.39
C ASP A 66 -0.64 19.76 -7.59
N GLU A 67 -0.14 19.57 -8.82
CA GLU A 67 -0.94 19.24 -9.98
C GLU A 67 -1.47 17.82 -9.78
N SER A 68 -2.33 17.69 -8.76
CA SER A 68 -3.43 16.75 -8.81
C SER A 68 -4.03 16.89 -10.20
N PRO A 69 -4.00 15.85 -11.06
CA PRO A 69 -4.62 15.96 -12.38
C PRO A 69 -6.08 16.34 -12.13
N SER A 70 -6.46 17.56 -12.54
CA SER A 70 -7.82 18.07 -12.48
C SER A 70 -8.69 17.39 -13.54
N GLY A 71 -8.58 16.06 -13.61
CA GLY A 71 -9.60 15.21 -14.18
C GLY A 71 -10.81 15.32 -13.27
N ASP A 72 -11.96 15.55 -13.89
CA ASP A 72 -13.27 15.38 -13.28
C ASP A 72 -13.37 13.95 -12.70
N ASP A 73 -12.81 13.72 -11.50
CA ASP A 73 -13.23 12.65 -10.60
C ASP A 73 -14.66 13.07 -10.21
N GLN A 74 -15.64 12.70 -11.06
CA GLN A 74 -17.04 12.71 -10.63
C GLN A 74 -17.08 12.07 -9.25
N PRO A 75 -17.79 12.66 -8.27
CA PRO A 75 -17.89 12.05 -6.95
C PRO A 75 -18.39 10.63 -7.17
N VAL A 76 -17.50 9.66 -6.98
CA VAL A 76 -17.84 8.24 -6.90
C VAL A 76 -19.04 8.21 -5.97
N GLU A 77 -20.19 7.72 -6.45
CA GLU A 77 -21.43 7.67 -5.69
C GLU A 77 -21.06 7.32 -4.25
N GLN A 78 -21.24 8.29 -3.35
CA GLN A 78 -20.87 8.11 -1.96
C GLN A 78 -21.78 7.02 -1.44
N HIS A 79 -21.27 5.78 -1.45
CA HIS A 79 -21.92 4.69 -0.76
C HIS A 79 -22.23 5.19 0.66
N PRO A 80 -23.44 4.91 1.19
CA PRO A 80 -23.82 5.36 2.52
C PRO A 80 -22.67 5.06 3.47
N VAL A 81 -22.23 6.07 4.24
CA VAL A 81 -21.06 5.96 5.12
C VAL A 81 -21.33 4.85 6.14
N VAL A 82 -20.97 3.62 5.79
CA VAL A 82 -20.98 2.48 6.69
C VAL A 82 -19.95 2.80 7.78
N THR A 83 -20.25 2.56 9.04
CA THR A 83 -19.22 2.72 10.09
C THR A 83 -18.13 1.68 9.88
N VAL A 84 -16.92 1.94 10.42
CA VAL A 84 -15.82 0.98 10.33
C VAL A 84 -16.24 -0.38 10.90
N GLU A 85 -16.93 -0.37 12.04
CA GLU A 85 -17.46 -1.54 12.71
C GLU A 85 -18.46 -2.29 11.84
N ALA A 86 -19.40 -1.59 11.21
CA ALA A 86 -20.38 -2.22 10.34
C ALA A 86 -19.73 -2.82 9.09
N TRP A 87 -18.68 -2.19 8.55
CA TRP A 87 -17.93 -2.79 7.44
C TRP A 87 -17.22 -4.08 7.86
N ILE A 88 -16.52 -4.06 9.00
CA ILE A 88 -15.80 -5.24 9.51
C ILE A 88 -16.79 -6.36 9.83
N GLN A 89 -17.90 -6.04 10.48
CA GLN A 89 -18.94 -7.01 10.80
C GLN A 89 -19.50 -7.66 9.53
N ASN A 90 -19.91 -6.87 8.54
CA ASN A 90 -20.41 -7.40 7.27
C ASN A 90 -19.36 -8.27 6.56
N PHE A 91 -18.08 -7.86 6.59
CA PHE A 91 -17.00 -8.64 6.01
C PHE A 91 -16.80 -9.99 6.72
N ASP A 92 -16.82 -9.99 8.06
CA ASP A 92 -16.66 -11.18 8.89
C ASP A 92 -17.87 -12.13 8.77
N GLU A 93 -19.08 -11.61 8.57
CA GLU A 93 -20.28 -12.41 8.25
C GLU A 93 -20.14 -13.13 6.89
N MET A 94 -19.58 -12.45 5.89
CA MET A 94 -19.29 -13.07 4.57
C MET A 94 -18.09 -14.03 4.60
N HIS A 95 -17.20 -13.90 5.59
CA HIS A 95 -15.98 -14.69 5.71
C HIS A 95 -15.81 -15.22 7.15
N PRO A 96 -16.71 -16.11 7.60
CA PRO A 96 -16.77 -16.51 9.00
C PRO A 96 -15.47 -17.20 9.45
N VAL A 97 -14.95 -16.76 10.59
CA VAL A 97 -13.84 -17.41 11.31
C VAL A 97 -14.32 -17.69 12.74
N PRO A 98 -14.35 -18.94 13.22
CA PRO A 98 -14.80 -19.27 14.58
C PRO A 98 -13.94 -18.60 15.67
N ASP A 99 -14.51 -18.27 16.83
CA ASP A 99 -13.75 -17.76 18.00
C ASP A 99 -12.77 -18.79 18.57
N THR A 100 -13.00 -20.06 18.26
CA THR A 100 -12.14 -21.19 18.64
C THR A 100 -11.03 -21.49 17.64
N ASP A 101 -10.90 -20.69 16.57
CA ASP A 101 -9.84 -20.85 15.58
C ASP A 101 -8.46 -20.58 16.23
N ALA A 102 -7.58 -21.59 16.20
CA ALA A 102 -6.32 -21.56 16.92
C ALA A 102 -5.37 -20.47 16.42
N ASP A 103 -5.35 -20.20 15.11
CA ASP A 103 -4.53 -19.15 14.52
C ASP A 103 -5.04 -17.78 14.98
N LEU A 104 -6.37 -17.55 14.93
CA LEU A 104 -6.97 -16.33 15.43
C LEU A 104 -6.61 -16.09 16.91
N GLN A 105 -6.78 -17.09 17.77
CA GLN A 105 -6.46 -16.98 19.21
C GLN A 105 -4.98 -16.72 19.45
N ARG A 106 -4.10 -17.40 18.70
CA ARG A 106 -2.66 -17.18 18.76
C ARG A 106 -2.30 -15.74 18.41
N PHE A 107 -2.85 -15.20 17.32
CA PHE A 107 -2.62 -13.81 16.91
C PHE A 107 -3.07 -12.81 17.98
N GLU A 108 -4.27 -13.00 18.53
CA GLU A 108 -4.81 -12.10 19.57
C GLU A 108 -3.96 -12.15 20.84
N GLY A 109 -3.56 -13.34 21.29
CA GLY A 109 -2.70 -13.51 22.47
C GLY A 109 -1.31 -12.88 22.32
N LEU A 110 -0.68 -13.08 21.16
CA LEU A 110 0.61 -12.46 20.85
C LEU A 110 0.51 -10.94 20.73
N THR A 111 -0.55 -10.42 20.08
CA THR A 111 -0.79 -8.99 19.94
C THR A 111 -0.97 -8.32 21.31
N ARG A 112 -1.79 -8.90 22.20
CA ARG A 112 -1.94 -8.42 23.58
C ARG A 112 -0.61 -8.41 24.33
N THR A 113 0.19 -9.46 24.16
CA THR A 113 1.51 -9.56 24.78
C THR A 113 2.45 -8.45 24.30
N LEU A 114 2.49 -8.19 22.99
CA LEU A 114 3.32 -7.13 22.42
C LEU A 114 2.89 -5.74 22.91
N ILE A 115 1.59 -5.43 22.89
CA ILE A 115 1.07 -4.14 23.36
C ILE A 115 1.36 -3.97 24.86
N SER A 116 1.15 -4.99 25.68
CA SER A 116 1.48 -4.96 27.10
C SER A 116 2.96 -4.69 27.36
N ARG A 117 3.85 -5.34 26.60
CA ARG A 117 5.30 -5.08 26.66
C ARG A 117 5.63 -3.65 26.25
N LEU A 118 5.06 -3.15 25.16
CA LEU A 118 5.29 -1.78 24.72
C LEU A 118 4.85 -0.77 25.77
N CYS A 119 3.65 -0.91 26.36
CA CYS A 119 3.21 -0.03 27.43
C CYS A 119 4.10 -0.12 28.68
N LYS A 120 4.63 -1.31 29.00
CA LYS A 120 5.59 -1.49 30.09
C LYS A 120 6.91 -0.76 29.81
N GLU A 121 7.44 -0.86 28.60
CA GLU A 121 8.66 -0.15 28.17
C GLU A 121 8.41 1.37 28.14
N ALA A 122 7.24 1.81 27.67
CA ALA A 122 6.84 3.22 27.71
C ALA A 122 6.76 3.75 29.15
N ARG A 123 6.32 2.95 30.13
CA ARG A 123 6.32 3.30 31.55
C ARG A 123 7.68 3.15 32.24
N SER A 124 8.69 2.60 31.56
CA SER A 124 10.01 2.41 32.16
C SER A 124 10.82 3.71 32.18
N GLY A 125 11.55 3.90 33.29
CA GLY A 125 12.36 5.09 33.53
C GLY A 125 11.55 6.32 33.96
N ASP A 126 12.26 7.38 34.31
CA ASP A 126 11.65 8.68 34.57
C ASP A 126 11.25 9.36 33.24
N LEU A 127 10.03 9.86 33.16
CA LEU A 127 9.50 10.49 31.95
C LEU A 127 10.26 11.78 31.61
N THR A 128 10.65 12.55 32.63
CA THR A 128 11.43 13.78 32.45
C THR A 128 12.80 13.47 31.88
N ASP A 129 13.48 12.45 32.40
CA ASP A 129 14.77 12.00 31.90
C ASP A 129 14.69 11.44 30.49
N TRP A 130 13.59 10.74 30.15
CA TRP A 130 13.34 10.32 28.77
C TRP A 130 13.21 11.52 27.83
N TYR A 131 12.49 12.58 28.23
CA TYR A 131 12.36 13.82 27.45
C TYR A 131 13.67 14.60 27.30
N LYS A 132 14.62 14.46 28.23
CA LYS A 132 15.95 15.07 28.11
C LYS A 132 16.84 14.38 27.07
N ARG A 133 16.53 13.15 26.65
CA ARG A 133 17.29 12.45 25.62
C ARG A 133 17.17 13.16 24.28
N LEU A 134 18.25 13.14 23.48
CA LEU A 134 18.21 13.65 22.11
C LEU A 134 17.19 12.85 21.29
N PRO A 135 16.53 13.45 20.29
CA PRO A 135 15.57 12.74 19.43
C PRO A 135 16.13 11.44 18.83
N LEU A 136 17.40 11.43 18.44
CA LEU A 136 18.10 10.28 17.88
C LEU A 136 18.36 9.14 18.87
N ASP A 137 18.22 9.40 20.17
CA ASP A 137 18.41 8.41 21.25
C ASP A 137 17.07 7.89 21.80
N ARG A 138 15.94 8.39 21.28
CA ARG A 138 14.60 7.97 21.71
C ARG A 138 14.14 6.74 20.93
N ASP A 139 13.42 5.88 21.61
CA ASP A 139 12.85 4.63 21.09
C ASP A 139 11.45 4.79 20.47
N MET A 140 10.78 5.91 20.75
CA MET A 140 9.45 6.27 20.25
C MET A 140 9.26 7.79 20.23
N SER A 141 8.19 8.27 19.61
CA SER A 141 7.85 9.69 19.60
C SER A 141 7.26 10.15 20.95
N PRO A 142 7.33 11.46 21.27
CA PRO A 142 6.67 12.03 22.44
C PRO A 142 5.18 11.69 22.62
N PRO A 143 4.30 11.87 21.60
CA PRO A 143 2.88 11.56 21.78
C PRO A 143 2.66 10.08 22.04
N MET A 144 3.40 9.22 21.35
CA MET A 144 3.31 7.79 21.53
C MET A 144 3.76 7.38 22.94
N LYS A 145 4.88 7.93 23.44
CA LYS A 145 5.34 7.74 24.82
C LYS A 145 4.26 8.17 25.82
N GLN A 146 3.67 9.35 25.64
CA GLN A 146 2.63 9.89 26.51
C GLN A 146 1.39 9.00 26.56
N VAL A 147 0.83 8.65 25.40
CA VAL A 147 -0.37 7.82 25.30
C VAL A 147 -0.13 6.42 25.88
N LEU A 148 1.01 5.79 25.58
CA LEU A 148 1.32 4.46 26.09
C LEU A 148 1.64 4.43 27.59
N THR A 149 2.19 5.51 28.13
CA THR A 149 2.45 5.65 29.58
C THR A 149 1.13 5.68 30.36
N LYS A 150 0.17 6.48 29.88
CA LYS A 150 -1.14 6.68 30.51
C LYS A 150 -2.14 5.55 30.20
N GLY A 151 -2.01 4.91 29.04
CA GLY A 151 -2.99 3.96 28.53
C GLY A 151 -2.97 2.59 29.21
N ASN A 152 -4.16 1.99 29.32
CA ASN A 152 -4.33 0.59 29.71
C ASN A 152 -4.03 -0.32 28.50
N ALA A 153 -3.11 -1.27 28.67
CA ALA A 153 -2.67 -2.14 27.59
C ALA A 153 -3.79 -3.05 27.03
N ASP A 154 -4.67 -3.56 27.89
CA ASP A 154 -5.77 -4.43 27.48
C ASP A 154 -6.87 -3.65 26.73
N GLU A 155 -7.12 -2.41 27.13
CA GLU A 155 -8.04 -1.51 26.43
C GLU A 155 -7.48 -1.15 25.04
N ILE A 156 -6.21 -0.75 24.95
CA ILE A 156 -5.55 -0.46 23.67
C ILE A 156 -5.59 -1.68 22.76
N ALA A 157 -5.24 -2.87 23.27
CA ALA A 157 -5.31 -4.10 22.50
C ALA A 157 -6.75 -4.43 22.08
N GLY A 158 -7.72 -4.21 22.95
CA GLY A 158 -9.14 -4.36 22.64
C GLY A 158 -9.59 -3.44 21.51
N HIS A 159 -9.19 -2.17 21.53
CA HIS A 159 -9.49 -1.20 20.48
C HIS A 159 -8.87 -1.61 19.14
N ILE A 160 -7.59 -2.00 19.12
CA ILE A 160 -6.93 -2.47 17.90
C ILE A 160 -7.58 -3.74 17.37
N LEU A 161 -7.74 -4.78 18.21
CA LEU A 161 -8.24 -6.07 17.75
C LEU A 161 -9.69 -6.02 17.24
N ARG A 162 -10.53 -5.09 17.73
CA ARG A 162 -11.89 -4.88 17.16
C ARG A 162 -11.88 -4.23 15.77
N ARG A 163 -10.76 -3.63 15.38
CA ARG A 163 -10.56 -2.91 14.12
C ARG A 163 -9.81 -3.71 13.05
N VAL A 164 -9.54 -4.98 13.34
CA VAL A 164 -8.89 -5.92 12.43
C VAL A 164 -9.90 -7.01 12.04
N PRO A 165 -10.16 -7.24 10.73
CA PRO A 165 -11.04 -8.32 10.29
C PRO A 165 -10.58 -9.69 10.80
N ARG A 166 -11.51 -10.58 11.13
CA ARG A 166 -11.16 -11.89 11.71
C ARG A 166 -10.34 -12.75 10.75
N LYS A 167 -10.60 -12.64 9.45
CA LYS A 167 -9.77 -13.28 8.41
C LYS A 167 -8.32 -12.79 8.46
N THR A 168 -8.10 -11.50 8.69
CA THR A 168 -6.75 -10.93 8.86
C THR A 168 -6.07 -11.52 10.08
N LYS A 169 -6.77 -11.59 11.22
CA LYS A 169 -6.24 -12.18 12.46
C LYS A 169 -5.84 -13.65 12.26
N LYS A 170 -6.71 -14.44 11.63
CA LYS A 170 -6.45 -15.84 11.30
C LYS A 170 -5.21 -16.00 10.43
N VAL A 171 -5.12 -15.25 9.33
CA VAL A 171 -3.95 -15.34 8.43
C VAL A 171 -2.68 -15.01 9.19
N LEU A 172 -2.63 -13.88 9.90
CA LEU A 172 -1.45 -13.46 10.67
C LEU A 172 -1.13 -14.39 11.85
N GLY A 173 -2.11 -15.17 12.31
CA GLY A 173 -2.01 -16.11 13.41
C GLY A 173 -1.33 -17.45 13.08
N LYS A 174 -1.18 -17.77 11.79
CA LYS A 174 -0.51 -18.98 11.33
C LYS A 174 0.86 -19.16 11.98
N HIS A 175 1.17 -20.39 12.41
CA HIS A 175 2.43 -20.71 13.07
C HIS A 175 3.63 -20.53 12.13
N ASP A 176 3.47 -20.93 10.87
CA ASP A 176 4.48 -20.92 9.81
C ASP A 176 4.23 -19.82 8.76
N LEU A 177 3.70 -18.67 9.20
CA LEU A 177 3.30 -17.56 8.34
C LEU A 177 4.39 -17.19 7.31
N GLN A 178 4.06 -17.38 6.03
CA GLN A 178 4.89 -16.97 4.89
C GLN A 178 4.40 -15.66 4.30
N LEU A 179 5.27 -14.98 3.55
CA LEU A 179 4.89 -13.72 2.90
C LEU A 179 3.76 -13.90 1.87
N PHE A 180 3.73 -15.07 1.22
CA PHE A 180 2.67 -15.48 0.31
C PHE A 180 1.28 -15.54 0.98
N ASP A 181 1.21 -15.94 2.24
CA ASP A 181 -0.06 -16.04 2.97
C ASP A 181 -0.76 -14.68 3.11
N LEU A 182 0.01 -13.59 3.16
CA LEU A 182 -0.51 -12.23 3.28
C LEU A 182 -1.39 -11.85 2.08
N LEU A 183 -1.24 -12.51 0.92
CA LEU A 183 -2.12 -12.25 -0.23
C LEU A 183 -3.57 -12.68 0.03
N SER A 184 -3.80 -13.56 1.02
CA SER A 184 -5.12 -14.04 1.45
C SER A 184 -5.86 -13.05 2.35
N LEU A 185 -5.21 -11.97 2.77
CA LEU A 185 -5.81 -10.89 3.53
C LEU A 185 -6.94 -10.21 2.72
N PRO A 186 -7.86 -9.49 3.37
CA PRO A 186 -8.95 -8.79 2.69
C PRO A 186 -8.43 -7.72 1.72
N GLU A 187 -9.10 -7.57 0.59
CA GLU A 187 -8.85 -6.47 -0.35
C GLU A 187 -9.54 -5.18 0.09
N PHE A 188 -9.08 -4.04 -0.40
CA PHE A 188 -9.70 -2.75 -0.11
C PHE A 188 -11.04 -2.59 -0.84
N PRO A 189 -12.12 -2.18 -0.14
CA PRO A 189 -13.34 -1.76 -0.81
C PRO A 189 -13.06 -0.46 -1.59
N PRO A 190 -13.67 -0.29 -2.79
CA PRO A 190 -13.58 0.96 -3.52
C PRO A 190 -14.03 2.16 -2.70
N GLY A 191 -13.27 3.26 -2.73
CA GLY A 191 -13.63 4.52 -2.06
C GLY A 191 -13.54 4.52 -0.54
N CYS A 192 -12.72 3.65 0.06
CA CYS A 192 -12.57 3.49 1.51
C CYS A 192 -12.26 4.83 2.25
N PRO A 193 -13.22 5.42 2.99
CA PRO A 193 -13.03 6.72 3.63
C PRO A 193 -12.35 6.61 5.02
N TYR A 194 -12.03 5.40 5.46
CA TYR A 194 -11.50 5.13 6.78
C TYR A 194 -10.01 5.43 6.88
N SER A 195 -9.51 5.67 8.09
CA SER A 195 -8.07 5.51 8.34
C SER A 195 -7.71 4.04 8.20
N ILE A 196 -6.53 3.74 7.67
CA ILE A 196 -6.16 2.36 7.34
C ILE A 196 -4.79 2.01 7.90
N VAL A 197 -4.61 0.73 8.16
CA VAL A 197 -3.31 0.08 8.16
C VAL A 197 -3.35 -0.99 7.08
N TYR A 198 -2.35 -1.01 6.22
CA TYR A 198 -2.36 -1.81 5.00
C TYR A 198 -1.02 -2.50 4.78
N PHE A 199 -1.10 -3.57 4.00
CA PHE A 199 0.04 -4.24 3.41
C PHE A 199 0.07 -3.93 1.92
N ASP A 200 1.22 -3.52 1.40
CA ASP A 200 1.54 -3.59 -0.02
C ASP A 200 2.46 -4.80 -0.22
N ILE A 201 1.92 -5.86 -0.83
CA ILE A 201 2.63 -7.11 -1.09
C ILE A 201 3.08 -7.08 -2.55
N ALA A 202 4.34 -6.73 -2.74
CA ALA A 202 4.97 -6.66 -4.04
C ALA A 202 5.49 -8.03 -4.46
N VAL A 203 5.07 -8.51 -5.62
CA VAL A 203 5.40 -9.86 -6.11
C VAL A 203 6.05 -9.76 -7.48
N GLN A 204 7.26 -10.29 -7.62
CA GLN A 204 7.94 -10.42 -8.90
C GLN A 204 7.41 -11.65 -9.63
N VAL A 205 6.56 -11.43 -10.63
CA VAL A 205 5.85 -12.49 -11.36
C VAL A 205 6.38 -12.74 -12.77
N GLY A 206 7.25 -11.86 -13.29
CA GLY A 206 7.71 -11.90 -14.67
C GLY A 206 6.74 -11.19 -15.62
N ILE A 207 7.26 -10.42 -16.58
CA ILE A 207 6.47 -9.59 -17.51
C ILE A 207 5.41 -10.42 -18.26
N ALA A 208 5.74 -11.67 -18.61
CA ALA A 208 4.82 -12.57 -19.32
C ALA A 208 3.55 -12.91 -18.52
N ASN A 209 3.57 -12.76 -17.19
CA ASN A 209 2.46 -13.07 -16.29
C ASN A 209 1.65 -11.83 -15.88
N ILE A 210 1.98 -10.65 -16.41
CA ILE A 210 1.30 -9.39 -16.11
C ILE A 210 0.29 -9.05 -17.21
N GLU A 211 -0.87 -8.58 -16.81
CA GLU A 211 -1.84 -7.90 -17.65
C GLU A 211 -2.17 -6.51 -17.08
N TRP A 212 -2.55 -5.60 -17.96
CA TRP A 212 -2.95 -4.26 -17.56
C TRP A 212 -4.47 -4.21 -17.49
N GLN A 213 -5.00 -3.82 -16.33
CA GLN A 213 -6.43 -3.61 -16.13
C GLN A 213 -6.72 -2.21 -15.60
N LYS A 214 -7.97 -1.76 -15.74
CA LYS A 214 -8.39 -0.50 -15.15
C LYS A 214 -8.19 -0.54 -13.63
N SER A 215 -7.48 0.44 -13.10
CA SER A 215 -7.25 0.57 -11.67
C SER A 215 -8.58 0.70 -10.91
N ARG A 216 -8.65 0.03 -9.76
CA ARG A 216 -9.74 0.20 -8.79
C ARG A 216 -9.53 1.43 -7.91
N LEU A 217 -8.30 1.91 -7.78
CA LEU A 217 -7.90 3.01 -6.90
C LEU A 217 -7.94 4.36 -7.63
N VAL A 218 -7.47 4.38 -8.88
CA VAL A 218 -7.22 5.59 -9.68
C VAL A 218 -8.06 5.55 -10.96
N THR A 219 -8.98 6.49 -11.10
CA THR A 219 -9.80 6.65 -12.31
C THR A 219 -8.91 6.86 -13.54
N ASN A 220 -9.25 6.22 -14.66
CA ASN A 220 -8.54 6.33 -15.94
C ASN A 220 -7.07 5.89 -15.95
N HIS A 221 -6.61 5.18 -14.92
CA HIS A 221 -5.27 4.61 -14.87
C HIS A 221 -5.32 3.11 -15.11
N ALA A 222 -4.34 2.56 -15.82
CA ALA A 222 -4.16 1.12 -15.94
C ALA A 222 -3.18 0.65 -14.86
N THR A 223 -3.53 -0.36 -14.08
CA THR A 223 -2.66 -0.98 -13.08
C THR A 223 -2.23 -2.36 -13.54
N ARG A 224 -1.07 -2.80 -13.05
CA ARG A 224 -0.54 -4.13 -13.34
C ARG A 224 -1.27 -5.13 -12.45
N LEU A 225 -1.80 -6.17 -13.06
CA LEU A 225 -2.38 -7.31 -12.37
C LEU A 225 -1.75 -8.58 -12.88
N ILE A 226 -1.85 -9.62 -12.07
CA ILE A 226 -1.39 -10.95 -12.44
C ILE A 226 -2.49 -11.59 -13.28
N LYS A 227 -2.12 -12.15 -14.44
CA LYS A 227 -3.06 -12.85 -15.32
C LYS A 227 -3.79 -13.93 -14.55
N ALA A 228 -5.10 -14.08 -14.79
CA ALA A 228 -5.94 -15.07 -14.10
C ALA A 228 -5.43 -16.53 -14.23
N CYS A 229 -4.69 -16.85 -15.30
CA CYS A 229 -4.08 -18.16 -15.51
C CYS A 229 -2.72 -18.34 -14.82
N SER A 230 -2.09 -17.26 -14.37
CA SER A 230 -0.81 -17.28 -13.67
C SER A 230 -1.06 -17.57 -12.19
N ARG A 231 -0.57 -18.72 -11.72
CA ARG A 231 -0.63 -19.06 -10.29
C ARG A 231 0.56 -18.44 -9.57
N PHE A 232 0.31 -17.89 -8.38
CA PHE A 232 1.39 -17.57 -7.47
C PHE A 232 2.18 -18.83 -7.14
N ASN A 233 3.51 -18.72 -7.18
CA ASN A 233 4.41 -19.76 -6.73
C ASN A 233 5.15 -19.25 -5.49
N PRO A 234 5.24 -20.02 -4.40
CA PRO A 234 6.07 -19.67 -3.24
C PRO A 234 7.54 -19.35 -3.59
N SER A 235 8.06 -19.81 -4.73
CA SER A 235 9.41 -19.47 -5.21
C SER A 235 9.54 -18.07 -5.83
N MET A 236 8.43 -17.36 -6.06
CA MET A 236 8.46 -15.98 -6.54
C MET A 236 9.11 -15.08 -5.49
N LYS A 237 9.73 -13.99 -5.94
CA LYS A 237 10.30 -13.01 -5.01
C LYS A 237 9.20 -12.11 -4.49
N PHE A 238 8.95 -12.17 -3.19
CA PHE A 238 8.00 -11.32 -2.49
C PHE A 238 8.74 -10.26 -1.69
N LYS A 239 8.18 -9.05 -1.64
CA LYS A 239 8.50 -8.05 -0.63
C LYS A 239 7.23 -7.44 -0.07
N THR A 240 7.27 -6.99 1.18
CA THR A 240 6.13 -6.30 1.80
C THR A 240 6.50 -4.95 2.37
N TYR A 241 5.59 -4.00 2.20
CA TYR A 241 5.55 -2.76 2.93
C TYR A 241 4.30 -2.73 3.80
N ILE A 242 4.45 -2.34 5.06
CA ILE A 242 3.35 -2.07 5.98
C ILE A 242 3.25 -0.56 6.11
N GLY A 243 2.05 -0.01 5.97
CA GLY A 243 1.85 1.43 6.11
C GLY A 243 0.53 1.74 6.78
N SER A 244 0.42 2.95 7.31
CA SER A 244 -0.83 3.52 7.79
C SER A 244 -1.17 4.83 7.09
N SER A 245 -2.41 5.26 7.27
CA SER A 245 -2.87 6.59 6.87
C SER A 245 -4.00 7.05 7.78
N THR A 246 -3.77 8.19 8.44
CA THR A 246 -4.71 8.92 9.30
C THR A 246 -5.26 10.19 8.63
N THR A 247 -5.08 10.34 7.31
CA THR A 247 -5.49 11.57 6.62
C THR A 247 -7.01 11.75 6.63
N VAL A 248 -7.46 13.01 6.55
CA VAL A 248 -8.89 13.37 6.50
C VAL A 248 -9.58 12.79 5.26
N LYS A 249 -8.82 12.59 4.17
CA LYS A 249 -9.28 11.94 2.93
C LYS A 249 -9.26 10.39 3.03
N GLY A 250 -9.03 9.85 4.22
CA GLY A 250 -8.92 8.41 4.48
C GLY A 250 -7.66 7.77 3.91
N GLY A 251 -7.62 6.45 4.00
CA GLY A 251 -6.55 5.61 3.49
C GLY A 251 -6.48 5.53 1.97
N TRP A 252 -7.62 5.75 1.30
CA TRP A 252 -7.74 5.66 -0.15
C TRP A 252 -6.72 6.52 -0.89
N THR A 253 -6.53 7.76 -0.46
CA THR A 253 -5.58 8.69 -1.09
C THR A 253 -4.15 8.16 -1.01
N ARG A 254 -3.78 7.55 0.13
CA ARG A 254 -2.45 6.96 0.30
C ARG A 254 -2.26 5.76 -0.62
N LEU A 255 -3.26 4.90 -0.74
CA LEU A 255 -3.21 3.75 -1.66
C LEU A 255 -3.11 4.20 -3.13
N ARG A 256 -3.89 5.21 -3.54
CA ARG A 256 -3.78 5.83 -4.88
C ARG A 256 -2.36 6.30 -5.15
N HIS A 257 -1.76 7.01 -4.19
CA HIS A 257 -0.39 7.47 -4.31
C HIS A 257 0.60 6.31 -4.48
N HIS A 258 0.49 5.25 -3.67
CA HIS A 258 1.36 4.08 -3.82
C HIS A 258 1.20 3.37 -5.16
N GLU A 259 -0.02 3.26 -5.69
CA GLU A 259 -0.25 2.65 -7.00
C GLU A 259 0.33 3.52 -8.14
N LEU A 260 0.14 4.84 -8.08
CA LEU A 260 0.72 5.76 -9.05
C LEU A 260 2.24 5.71 -9.01
N GLU A 261 2.84 5.76 -7.82
CA GLU A 261 4.28 5.70 -7.64
C GLU A 261 4.88 4.38 -8.10
N SER A 262 4.18 3.26 -7.93
CA SER A 262 4.64 1.97 -8.43
C SER A 262 4.55 1.86 -9.95
N ALA A 263 3.66 2.61 -10.60
CA ALA A 263 3.51 2.62 -12.06
C ALA A 263 4.44 3.61 -12.79
N ARG A 264 5.08 4.54 -12.08
CA ARG A 264 6.02 5.51 -12.67
C ARG A 264 7.26 4.80 -13.26
N SER A 265 7.66 5.23 -14.46
CA SER A 265 8.94 4.85 -15.07
C SER A 265 10.11 5.35 -14.23
N ASN A 266 11.27 4.68 -14.33
CA ASN A 266 12.49 4.97 -13.58
C ASN A 266 12.73 6.48 -13.38
N GLY A 267 12.88 6.87 -12.12
CA GLY A 267 13.31 8.19 -11.65
C GLY A 267 14.00 8.01 -10.31
N GLU A 268 14.91 8.93 -9.95
CA GLU A 268 15.51 8.96 -8.62
C GLU A 268 14.37 9.10 -7.60
N SER A 269 14.12 8.05 -6.81
CA SER A 269 13.07 8.13 -5.80
C SER A 269 13.34 7.20 -4.64
N ASN A 270 12.71 7.56 -3.52
CA ASN A 270 12.56 6.83 -2.28
C ASN A 270 12.81 5.31 -2.39
N LYS A 271 13.72 4.80 -1.56
CA LYS A 271 14.12 3.38 -1.48
C LYS A 271 12.93 2.41 -1.47
N HIS A 272 11.79 2.84 -0.94
CA HIS A 272 10.52 2.10 -0.92
C HIS A 272 10.05 1.65 -2.32
N TYR A 273 10.13 2.51 -3.34
CA TYR A 273 9.54 2.25 -4.66
C TYR A 273 10.48 1.55 -5.65
N GLY A 274 11.78 1.43 -5.34
CA GLY A 274 12.76 0.84 -6.25
C GLY A 274 12.45 -0.62 -6.62
N PHE A 275 11.79 -1.37 -5.73
CA PHE A 275 11.34 -2.73 -6.06
C PHE A 275 9.99 -2.73 -6.78
N THR A 276 9.03 -1.93 -6.33
CA THR A 276 7.66 -1.95 -6.88
C THR A 276 7.57 -1.35 -8.29
N ARG A 277 8.49 -0.48 -8.68
CA ARG A 277 8.56 0.08 -10.05
C ARG A 277 9.13 -0.88 -11.10
N GLN A 278 9.70 -2.02 -10.71
CA GLN A 278 10.24 -2.99 -11.66
C GLN A 278 9.12 -3.53 -12.55
N ALA A 279 9.35 -3.60 -13.86
CA ALA A 279 8.31 -3.89 -14.86
C ALA A 279 7.62 -5.25 -14.66
N ASP A 280 8.29 -6.19 -13.99
CA ASP A 280 7.85 -7.54 -13.71
C ASP A 280 7.30 -7.74 -12.29
N VAL A 281 7.13 -6.66 -11.51
CA VAL A 281 6.58 -6.66 -10.15
C VAL A 281 5.15 -6.14 -10.14
N VAL A 282 4.28 -6.77 -9.34
CA VAL A 282 2.90 -6.36 -9.11
C VAL A 282 2.69 -6.03 -7.62
N THR A 283 2.10 -4.88 -7.32
CA THR A 283 1.71 -4.45 -5.97
C THR A 283 0.32 -4.98 -5.62
N ASN A 284 0.16 -5.55 -4.43
CA ASN A 284 -1.11 -6.10 -3.95
C ASN A 284 -1.46 -5.48 -2.60
N PHE A 285 -2.39 -4.52 -2.61
CA PHE A 285 -2.84 -3.85 -1.39
C PHE A 285 -3.84 -4.73 -0.62
N ARG A 286 -3.56 -4.94 0.68
CA ARG A 286 -4.40 -5.71 1.60
C ARG A 286 -4.65 -4.99 2.92
N ILE A 287 -5.81 -5.24 3.52
CA ILE A 287 -6.22 -4.63 4.79
C ILE A 287 -5.53 -5.31 5.97
N GLY A 288 -4.76 -4.52 6.72
CA GLY A 288 -4.24 -4.87 8.04
C GLY A 288 -5.11 -4.37 9.20
N GLY A 289 -5.89 -3.31 8.99
CA GLY A 289 -6.87 -2.78 9.94
C GLY A 289 -7.56 -1.53 9.42
N LEU A 290 -8.76 -1.24 9.92
CA LEU A 290 -9.55 -0.06 9.56
C LEU A 290 -9.91 0.74 10.81
N PHE A 291 -9.74 2.05 10.76
CA PHE A 291 -9.90 2.95 11.90
C PHE A 291 -10.78 4.13 11.53
N THR A 292 -11.44 4.69 12.54
CA THR A 292 -12.29 5.86 12.34
C THR A 292 -11.37 7.05 12.08
N PRO A 293 -11.56 7.80 10.98
CA PRO A 293 -10.76 8.99 10.71
C PRO A 293 -10.78 9.96 11.89
N PRO A 294 -9.66 10.62 12.24
CA PRO A 294 -9.63 11.60 13.32
C PRO A 294 -10.67 12.71 13.18
N SER A 295 -11.01 13.10 11.95
CA SER A 295 -12.04 14.10 11.64
C SER A 295 -13.47 13.66 11.96
N LEU A 296 -13.71 12.35 12.15
CA LEU A 296 -15.01 11.77 12.47
C LEU A 296 -15.07 11.26 13.93
N LEU A 297 -14.00 11.43 14.71
CA LEU A 297 -14.03 11.12 16.13
C LEU A 297 -14.96 12.10 16.85
N SER A 298 -15.81 11.57 17.74
CA SER A 298 -16.78 12.38 18.46
C SER A 298 -16.08 13.45 19.31
N ALA A 299 -16.59 14.68 19.25
CA ALA A 299 -16.17 15.76 20.15
C ALA A 299 -16.51 15.46 21.63
N THR A 300 -17.33 14.44 21.89
CA THR A 300 -17.67 13.99 23.25
C THR A 300 -16.63 13.04 23.86
N LEU A 301 -15.66 12.56 23.08
CA LEU A 301 -14.54 11.79 23.64
C LEU A 301 -13.67 12.74 24.47
N ASP A 302 -13.17 12.25 25.61
CA ASP A 302 -12.15 12.98 26.34
C ASP A 302 -10.87 13.11 25.49
N GLU A 303 -10.05 14.11 25.82
CA GLU A 303 -8.88 14.46 25.04
C GLU A 303 -7.86 13.30 24.93
N ASN A 304 -7.65 12.54 26.01
CA ASN A 304 -6.74 11.40 26.00
C ASN A 304 -7.25 10.28 25.08
N SER A 305 -8.55 9.98 25.14
CA SER A 305 -9.17 9.01 24.23
C SER A 305 -9.03 9.45 22.77
N ARG A 306 -9.32 10.72 22.47
CA ARG A 306 -9.21 11.26 21.11
C ARG A 306 -7.77 11.18 20.59
N GLU A 307 -6.78 11.52 21.43
CA GLU A 307 -5.36 11.41 21.09
C GLU A 307 -4.99 9.94 20.81
N LEU A 308 -5.37 9.01 21.70
CA LEU A 308 -5.16 7.57 21.48
C LEU A 308 -5.76 7.10 20.15
N PHE A 309 -7.03 7.38 19.89
CA PHE A 309 -7.71 6.98 18.65
C PHE A 309 -7.06 7.55 17.40
N SER A 310 -6.48 8.76 17.49
CA SER A 310 -5.77 9.37 16.38
C SER A 310 -4.42 8.71 16.07
N LEU A 311 -3.80 8.05 17.06
CA LEU A 311 -2.50 7.36 16.94
C LEU A 311 -2.62 5.84 16.76
N LEU A 312 -3.82 5.28 16.88
CA LEU A 312 -4.03 3.82 16.76
C LEU A 312 -3.52 3.25 15.43
N PRO A 313 -3.69 3.90 14.26
CA PRO A 313 -3.17 3.35 13.01
C PRO A 313 -1.64 3.25 12.98
N GLU A 314 -0.92 4.30 13.39
CA GLU A 314 0.54 4.33 13.45
C GLU A 314 1.08 3.35 14.52
N LEU A 315 0.41 3.28 15.67
CA LEU A 315 0.70 2.28 16.69
C LEU A 315 0.51 0.86 16.12
N TRP A 316 -0.58 0.62 15.40
CA TRP A 316 -0.87 -0.70 14.83
C TRP A 316 0.08 -1.07 13.69
N GLU A 317 0.44 -0.13 12.82
CA GLU A 317 1.51 -0.32 11.82
C GLU A 317 2.82 -0.76 12.50
N GLY A 318 3.23 -0.05 13.55
CA GLY A 318 4.42 -0.40 14.33
C GLY A 318 4.28 -1.79 14.95
N MET A 319 3.15 -2.12 15.57
CA MET A 319 2.95 -3.45 16.14
C MET A 319 3.00 -4.57 15.11
N LEU A 320 2.44 -4.38 13.91
CA LEU A 320 2.56 -5.34 12.82
C LEU A 320 4.01 -5.49 12.37
N MET A 321 4.77 -4.40 12.32
CA MET A 321 6.19 -4.47 11.99
C MET A 321 7.02 -5.17 13.07
N VAL A 322 6.71 -4.97 14.37
CA VAL A 322 7.29 -5.79 15.46
C VAL A 322 6.89 -7.24 15.27
N TYR A 323 5.61 -7.54 15.05
CA TYR A 323 5.07 -8.90 14.98
C TYR A 323 5.71 -9.70 13.83
N LEU A 324 5.79 -9.09 12.64
CA LEU A 324 6.29 -9.73 11.43
C LEU A 324 7.82 -9.68 11.29
N GLY A 325 8.53 -8.98 12.18
CA GLY A 325 9.97 -8.82 12.09
C GLY A 325 10.41 -8.00 10.87
N THR A 326 9.55 -7.12 10.34
CA THR A 326 9.90 -6.28 9.19
C THR A 326 10.74 -5.07 9.57
N TYR A 327 10.88 -4.77 10.86
CA TYR A 327 11.80 -3.77 11.39
C TYR A 327 12.91 -4.45 12.21
N HIS A 328 14.09 -4.58 11.61
CA HIS A 328 15.17 -5.40 12.16
C HIS A 328 16.52 -4.69 12.18
N MET A 329 17.34 -4.95 13.20
CA MET A 329 18.64 -4.29 13.42
C MET A 329 19.60 -4.44 12.24
N SER A 330 19.48 -5.52 11.45
CA SER A 330 20.30 -5.70 10.24
C SER A 330 20.07 -4.62 9.16
N GLN A 331 19.00 -3.85 9.27
CA GLN A 331 18.69 -2.73 8.38
C GLN A 331 19.24 -1.40 8.92
N PHE A 332 19.68 -1.37 10.17
CA PHE A 332 20.27 -0.19 10.77
C PHE A 332 21.62 0.10 10.12
N SER A 333 21.75 1.29 9.55
CA SER A 333 23.01 1.81 9.03
C SER A 333 23.41 3.04 9.85
N PRO A 334 24.44 2.94 10.71
CA PRO A 334 24.94 4.08 11.47
C PRO A 334 25.29 5.23 10.52
N GLY A 335 24.89 6.46 10.86
CA GLY A 335 25.17 7.64 10.05
C GLY A 335 24.36 7.77 8.76
N SER A 336 23.28 6.98 8.58
CA SER A 336 22.36 7.23 7.47
C SER A 336 21.68 8.59 7.64
N TYR A 337 21.48 9.31 6.53
CA TYR A 337 20.71 10.57 6.50
C TYR A 337 19.26 10.42 7.01
N ASN A 338 18.79 9.19 7.23
CA ASN A 338 17.44 8.85 7.66
C ASN A 338 17.37 8.50 9.16
N ALA A 339 18.36 8.88 9.96
CA ALA A 339 18.41 8.58 11.40
C ALA A 339 17.21 9.16 12.20
N GLU A 340 16.47 10.12 11.64
CA GLU A 340 15.21 10.61 12.21
C GLU A 340 14.05 9.60 12.11
N PHE A 341 14.12 8.66 11.17
CA PHE A 341 13.08 7.67 10.91
C PHE A 341 13.33 6.33 11.63
N HIS A 342 14.54 6.13 12.14
CA HIS A 342 14.94 4.93 12.87
C HIS A 342 16.11 5.25 13.81
N THR A 343 16.08 4.77 15.05
CA THR A 343 17.17 4.95 16.01
C THR A 343 17.72 3.61 16.48
N ALA A 344 18.96 3.60 16.98
CA ALA A 344 19.49 2.41 17.64
C ALA A 344 18.59 1.99 18.82
N SER A 345 18.08 2.97 19.57
CA SER A 345 17.14 2.77 20.68
C SER A 345 15.83 2.13 20.25
N SER A 346 15.25 2.50 19.08
CA SER A 346 14.01 1.90 18.59
C SER A 346 14.20 0.44 18.16
N TYR A 347 15.31 0.10 17.50
CA TYR A 347 15.62 -1.30 17.18
C TYR A 347 15.85 -2.15 18.44
N GLU A 348 16.53 -1.58 19.44
CA GLU A 348 16.79 -2.24 20.73
C GLU A 348 15.49 -2.46 21.51
N LEU A 349 14.56 -1.51 21.49
CA LEU A 349 13.19 -1.71 22.00
C LEU A 349 12.49 -2.87 21.27
N VAL A 350 12.49 -2.88 19.93
CA VAL A 350 11.84 -3.95 19.15
C VAL A 350 12.42 -5.33 19.46
N ARG A 351 13.74 -5.42 19.65
CA ARG A 351 14.40 -6.66 20.09
C ARG A 351 13.88 -7.14 21.45
N ARG A 352 13.78 -6.25 22.45
CA ARG A 352 13.20 -6.58 23.76
C ARG A 352 11.74 -7.01 23.64
N MET A 353 10.94 -6.32 22.83
CA MET A 353 9.54 -6.67 22.60
C MET A 353 9.35 -8.07 22.02
N ARG A 354 10.24 -8.51 21.11
CA ARG A 354 10.19 -9.84 20.47
C ARG A 354 10.80 -10.97 21.31
N THR A 355 11.55 -10.65 22.36
CA THR A 355 12.30 -11.63 23.15
C THR A 355 11.39 -12.73 23.72
N ASN A 356 11.79 -14.00 23.59
CA ASN A 356 11.03 -15.18 24.06
C ASN A 356 9.62 -15.33 23.45
N LEU A 357 9.36 -14.75 22.28
CA LEU A 357 8.13 -14.99 21.52
C LEU A 357 8.46 -15.72 20.22
N SER A 358 7.67 -16.74 19.89
CA SER A 358 7.72 -17.39 18.57
C SER A 358 6.93 -16.52 17.58
N LEU A 359 7.62 -15.58 16.95
CA LEU A 359 7.06 -14.62 15.99
C LEU A 359 7.66 -14.82 14.60
N PRO A 360 6.90 -14.56 13.51
CA PRO A 360 7.45 -14.53 12.16
C PRO A 360 8.60 -13.53 12.03
N ASP A 361 9.51 -13.80 11.11
CA ASP A 361 10.64 -12.93 10.80
C ASP A 361 10.80 -12.74 9.29
N LEU A 362 10.36 -11.58 8.80
CA LEU A 362 10.29 -11.22 7.39
C LEU A 362 11.29 -10.10 7.03
N HIS A 363 12.33 -9.88 7.83
CA HIS A 363 13.29 -8.78 7.64
C HIS A 363 14.01 -8.81 6.28
N GLY A 364 14.23 -10.00 5.71
CA GLY A 364 14.85 -10.17 4.38
C GLY A 364 13.94 -9.77 3.21
N SER A 365 12.64 -9.60 3.47
CA SER A 365 11.61 -9.41 2.45
C SER A 365 10.73 -8.19 2.74
N THR A 366 11.28 -7.17 3.39
CA THR A 366 10.55 -5.92 3.67
C THR A 366 11.07 -4.73 2.86
N LEU A 367 10.18 -3.77 2.65
CA LEU A 367 10.42 -2.45 2.08
C LEU A 367 10.35 -1.35 3.15
N ASN A 368 9.95 -1.69 4.39
CA ASN A 368 9.93 -0.75 5.49
C ASN A 368 11.37 -0.41 5.90
N VAL A 369 11.63 0.88 6.07
CA VAL A 369 12.91 1.40 6.61
C VAL A 369 12.69 2.26 7.84
N ALA A 370 11.45 2.68 8.07
CA ALA A 370 11.09 3.72 9.01
C ALA A 370 10.17 3.15 10.10
N TRP A 371 10.32 3.62 11.34
CA TRP A 371 9.52 3.16 12.47
C TRP A 371 8.32 4.08 12.73
N PRO A 372 7.07 3.67 12.49
CA PRO A 372 5.91 4.57 12.61
C PRO A 372 5.68 5.06 14.04
N ILE A 373 6.05 4.27 15.05
CA ILE A 373 5.99 4.65 16.47
C ILE A 373 7.00 5.75 16.84
N LEU A 374 8.11 5.85 16.11
CA LEU A 374 9.06 6.96 16.23
C LEU A 374 8.59 8.19 15.43
N GLN A 375 7.90 7.96 14.31
CA GLN A 375 7.39 8.99 13.42
C GLN A 375 6.02 9.53 13.77
N ALA A 376 5.36 8.95 14.79
CA ALA A 376 4.04 9.36 15.27
C ALA A 376 4.14 10.77 15.88
N MET A 377 4.27 11.75 14.99
CA MET A 377 4.39 13.16 15.29
C MET A 377 2.96 13.70 15.31
N PRO A 378 2.59 14.50 16.32
CA PRO A 378 1.32 15.20 16.32
C PRO A 378 1.45 16.32 15.30
N ARG A 379 1.28 16.03 13.99
CA ARG A 379 1.35 16.97 12.86
C ARG A 379 2.06 18.27 13.26
N TYR A 380 3.37 18.21 13.52
CA TYR A 380 4.09 19.44 13.81
C TYR A 380 3.96 20.25 12.53
N ILE A 381 3.08 21.23 12.57
CA ILE A 381 3.13 22.33 11.63
C ILE A 381 4.55 22.85 11.85
N PHE A 382 5.39 22.78 10.83
CA PHE A 382 6.56 23.64 10.75
C PHE A 382 6.02 25.07 10.77
N GLY A 383 5.77 25.58 11.96
CA GLY A 383 5.24 26.90 12.22
C GLY A 383 6.44 27.80 12.39
N TYR A 384 6.47 28.89 11.62
CA TYR A 384 7.37 29.99 11.94
C TYR A 384 6.98 30.56 13.30
N CYS A 385 7.97 30.91 14.12
CA CYS A 385 7.73 31.64 15.34
C CYS A 385 6.91 32.92 15.00
N THR A 386 5.73 33.10 15.59
CA THR A 386 4.84 34.22 15.35
C THR A 386 5.38 35.52 15.95
N ASN A 387 6.35 35.44 16.85
CA ASN A 387 7.08 36.59 17.37
C ASN A 387 7.89 37.26 16.24
N GLU A 388 7.61 38.53 15.96
CA GLU A 388 8.27 39.32 14.91
C GLU A 388 9.79 39.35 15.03
N THR A 389 10.33 39.32 16.25
CA THR A 389 11.80 39.29 16.45
C THR A 389 12.44 37.97 16.00
N CYS A 390 11.69 36.87 15.96
CA CYS A 390 12.17 35.58 15.47
C CYS A 390 11.97 35.43 13.95
N LYS A 391 10.96 36.10 13.36
CA LYS A 391 10.71 36.05 11.91
C LYS A 391 11.88 36.59 11.08
N ASN A 392 12.61 37.58 11.59
CA ASN A 392 13.71 38.23 10.87
C ASN A 392 15.04 37.46 10.88
N LYS A 393 15.12 36.29 11.52
CA LYS A 393 16.39 35.56 11.70
C LYS A 393 16.58 34.31 10.83
N SER A 394 15.64 33.98 9.94
CA SER A 394 15.69 32.82 9.01
C SER A 394 16.11 31.47 9.62
N THR A 395 16.11 31.34 10.94
CA THR A 395 16.33 30.07 11.63
C THR A 395 15.01 29.32 11.70
N ASN A 396 14.92 28.19 11.01
CA ASN A 396 13.89 27.19 11.25
C ASN A 396 13.99 26.74 12.70
N VAL A 397 13.17 27.30 13.57
CA VAL A 397 13.13 26.88 14.98
C VAL A 397 12.10 25.76 15.09
N LEU A 398 12.54 24.58 15.53
CA LEU A 398 11.66 23.48 15.87
C LEU A 398 10.75 23.93 17.02
N LEU A 399 9.47 24.18 16.76
CA LEU A 399 8.51 24.56 17.79
C LEU A 399 7.98 23.30 18.47
N TYR A 400 8.35 23.12 19.74
CA TYR A 400 7.75 22.11 20.61
C TYR A 400 6.57 22.76 21.34
N PHE A 401 5.35 22.25 21.15
CA PHE A 401 4.17 22.69 21.90
C PHE A 401 3.75 21.60 22.89
N PRO A 402 4.19 21.64 24.15
CA PRO A 402 3.53 20.93 25.22
C PRO A 402 2.45 21.87 25.80
N ASP A 403 1.20 21.59 25.43
CA ASP A 403 -0.04 22.05 26.05
C ASP A 403 -0.37 23.57 26.05
N GLU A 404 -1.64 23.82 25.71
CA GLU A 404 -2.42 25.08 25.76
C GLU A 404 -2.08 26.22 24.76
N ILE A 405 -2.93 26.31 23.73
CA ILE A 405 -3.44 27.55 23.10
C ILE A 405 -2.40 28.44 22.38
N ASN A 406 -2.36 28.29 21.04
CA ASN A 406 -2.24 29.35 20.01
C ASN A 406 -1.11 30.39 20.02
N SER A 407 -0.15 30.39 20.94
CA SER A 407 1.00 31.27 20.78
C SER A 407 2.03 30.52 19.95
N GLY A 408 2.08 30.73 18.63
CA GLY A 408 3.07 30.12 17.74
C GLY A 408 4.51 30.58 18.03
N VAL A 409 4.94 30.64 19.28
CA VAL A 409 6.13 31.35 19.76
C VAL A 409 7.15 30.31 20.25
N CYS A 410 8.44 30.50 19.94
CA CYS A 410 9.48 29.51 20.26
C CYS A 410 9.82 29.41 21.75
N GLU A 411 10.47 28.31 22.14
CA GLU A 411 10.86 28.01 23.52
C GLU A 411 11.63 29.17 24.19
N ALA A 412 12.50 29.86 23.46
CA ALA A 412 13.24 31.02 23.95
C ALA A 412 12.30 32.17 24.36
N CYS A 413 11.28 32.45 23.54
CA CYS A 413 10.29 33.48 23.84
C CYS A 413 9.27 33.01 24.89
N GLN A 414 8.98 31.72 24.99
CA GLN A 414 8.16 31.16 26.07
C GLN A 414 8.86 31.31 27.42
N LYS A 415 10.18 31.07 27.49
CA LYS A 415 11.01 31.33 28.69
C LYS A 415 11.01 32.80 29.09
N GLN A 416 11.07 33.72 28.13
CA GLN A 416 10.97 35.16 28.41
C GLN A 416 9.60 35.54 29.00
N ARG A 417 8.51 34.96 28.48
CA ARG A 417 7.16 35.18 29.00
C ARG A 417 6.97 34.63 30.41
N ALA A 418 7.40 33.39 30.65
CA ALA A 418 7.33 32.78 31.98
C ALA A 418 8.19 33.56 33.01
N ALA A 419 9.35 34.08 32.59
CA ALA A 419 10.14 34.98 33.41
C ALA A 419 9.33 36.22 33.79
N ALA A 420 8.68 36.88 32.84
CA ALA A 420 7.86 38.07 33.08
C ALA A 420 6.64 37.81 34.00
N GLU A 421 5.93 36.70 33.82
CA GLU A 421 4.81 36.29 34.67
C GLU A 421 5.27 36.01 36.11
N SER A 422 6.46 35.42 36.28
CA SER A 422 7.07 35.24 37.60
C SER A 422 7.42 36.57 38.28
N LEU A 423 7.69 37.64 37.53
CA LEU A 423 7.92 38.99 38.10
C LEU A 423 6.61 39.60 38.60
N LEU A 424 5.54 39.42 37.83
CA LEU A 424 4.21 39.92 38.16
C LEU A 424 3.65 39.26 39.43
N HIS A 425 3.90 37.96 39.59
CA HIS A 425 3.56 37.24 40.82
C HIS A 425 4.43 37.64 42.02
N ALA A 426 5.71 37.94 41.80
CA ALA A 426 6.58 38.44 42.86
C ALA A 426 6.12 39.82 43.35
N GLU A 427 5.64 40.68 42.43
CA GLU A 427 5.06 41.98 42.76
C GLU A 427 3.80 41.85 43.64
N GLN A 428 2.89 40.94 43.31
CA GLN A 428 1.66 40.70 44.09
C GLN A 428 1.92 40.14 45.50
N GLN A 429 3.02 39.44 45.74
CA GLN A 429 3.37 38.91 47.07
C GLN A 429 4.12 39.93 47.95
N LEU A 430 4.53 41.07 47.40
CA LEU A 430 5.45 42.00 48.06
C LEU A 430 4.83 43.37 48.42
N GLU A 431 3.50 43.54 48.29
CA GLU A 431 2.77 44.66 48.92
C GLU A 431 2.88 44.68 50.47
N GLU A 432 3.55 43.70 51.09
CA GLU A 432 3.75 43.61 52.55
C GLU A 432 5.15 44.03 53.07
N GLN A 433 6.13 44.49 52.25
CA GLN A 433 7.44 44.95 52.78
C GLN A 433 8.10 46.16 52.07
N ASP A 434 8.71 47.02 52.91
CA ASP A 434 9.66 48.13 52.67
C ASP A 434 10.03 48.48 51.20
N ASP A 435 9.65 49.70 50.81
CA ASP A 435 9.88 50.34 49.49
C ASP A 435 11.34 50.30 48.99
N GLN A 436 12.32 50.19 49.88
CA GLN A 436 13.74 50.08 49.49
C GLN A 436 14.10 48.68 48.97
N LYS A 437 13.51 47.62 49.53
CA LYS A 437 13.66 46.27 48.98
C LYS A 437 12.90 46.13 47.66
N PHE A 438 11.79 46.84 47.50
CA PHE A 438 11.02 46.90 46.26
C PHE A 438 11.87 47.42 45.10
N MET A 439 12.50 48.59 45.25
CA MET A 439 13.33 49.16 44.18
C MET A 439 14.57 48.31 43.85
N ALA A 440 15.21 47.72 44.85
CA ALA A 440 16.36 46.83 44.64
C ALA A 440 15.97 45.52 43.94
N THR A 441 14.80 44.97 44.26
CA THR A 441 14.28 43.73 43.66
C THR A 441 13.84 43.97 42.22
N LEU A 442 13.14 45.08 41.94
CA LEU A 442 12.78 45.48 40.59
C LEU A 442 14.00 45.74 39.71
N GLU A 443 15.06 46.36 40.25
CA GLU A 443 16.29 46.59 39.49
C GLU A 443 17.07 45.30 39.21
N ALA A 444 17.13 44.37 40.18
CA ALA A 444 17.74 43.05 40.00
C ALA A 444 16.97 42.21 38.96
N ILE A 445 15.65 42.24 39.01
CA ILE A 445 14.74 41.60 38.07
C ILE A 445 14.90 42.19 36.67
N ARG A 446 14.87 43.53 36.54
CA ARG A 446 15.08 44.25 35.28
C ARG A 446 16.41 43.87 34.66
N SER A 447 17.47 43.84 35.48
CA SER A 447 18.82 43.47 35.04
C SER A 447 18.93 42.00 34.62
N LYS A 448 18.20 41.10 35.28
CA LYS A 448 18.21 39.65 34.97
C LYS A 448 17.37 39.31 33.74
N ALA A 449 16.29 40.04 33.51
CA ALA A 449 15.37 39.83 32.39
C ALA A 449 15.68 40.71 31.15
N GLY A 450 16.60 41.69 31.26
CA GLY A 450 17.06 42.50 30.14
C GLY A 450 16.02 43.48 29.60
N ILE A 451 15.11 43.98 30.44
CA ILE A 451 13.97 44.83 30.04
C ILE A 451 14.24 46.31 30.32
N SER A 452 13.70 47.24 29.52
CA SER A 452 13.87 48.69 29.73
C SER A 452 12.85 49.26 30.73
N TRP A 453 13.21 50.36 31.44
CA TRP A 453 12.31 51.02 32.41
C TRP A 453 10.97 51.44 31.83
N LYS A 454 10.91 51.89 30.57
CA LYS A 454 9.64 52.27 29.91
C LYS A 454 8.63 51.13 29.80
N VAL A 455 9.12 49.89 29.65
CA VAL A 455 8.26 48.70 29.55
C VAL A 455 7.75 48.31 30.94
N LEU A 456 8.60 48.46 31.97
CA LEU A 456 8.22 48.20 33.35
C LEU A 456 7.17 49.20 33.86
N ASP A 457 7.35 50.50 33.60
CA ASP A 457 6.41 51.54 34.01
C ASP A 457 5.02 51.39 33.35
N SER A 458 4.95 50.84 32.14
CA SER A 458 3.68 50.59 31.45
C SER A 458 2.89 49.44 32.06
N LEU A 459 3.57 48.47 32.69
CA LEU A 459 2.96 47.29 33.32
C LEU A 459 2.46 47.60 34.73
N LEU A 460 3.17 48.45 35.47
CA LEU A 460 2.78 48.88 36.83
C LEU A 460 1.53 49.78 36.84
N ALA A 461 1.25 50.49 35.75
CA ALA A 461 0.14 51.44 35.66
C ALA A 461 -1.26 50.79 35.57
N GLU A 462 -1.36 49.46 35.39
CA GLU A 462 -2.64 48.77 35.13
C GLU A 462 -3.28 48.09 36.36
N GLY A 463 -2.65 48.09 37.54
CA GLY A 463 -3.16 47.39 38.74
C GLY A 463 -3.28 48.25 40.00
N GLY A 464 -4.49 48.62 40.40
CA GLY A 464 -4.71 49.24 41.72
C GLY A 464 -6.15 49.18 42.23
N GLU A 465 -6.42 48.36 43.26
CA GLU A 465 -7.61 48.45 44.12
C GLU A 465 -7.22 48.31 45.61
N VAL A 466 -7.90 49.08 46.47
CA VAL A 466 -7.51 49.39 47.87
C VAL A 466 -8.17 48.46 48.90
N ASN A 467 -7.39 47.94 49.85
CA ASN A 467 -7.80 47.07 50.96
C ASN A 467 -8.19 47.87 52.25
N PRO A 468 -9.30 47.53 52.94
CA PRO A 468 -9.77 48.25 54.12
C PRO A 468 -9.29 47.61 55.43
N ASN A 469 -8.31 48.22 56.11
CA ASN A 469 -8.09 48.01 57.55
C ASN A 469 -7.29 49.16 58.16
N LEU A 470 -7.98 50.16 58.73
CA LEU A 470 -7.37 51.18 59.58
C LEU A 470 -8.10 51.25 60.93
N VAL A 471 -7.35 51.04 62.01
CA VAL A 471 -7.84 50.97 63.39
C VAL A 471 -7.92 52.38 64.00
N ILE A 472 -9.11 52.74 64.49
CA ILE A 472 -9.50 54.06 65.02
C ILE A 472 -9.09 54.23 66.50
N THR A 473 -8.46 55.36 66.84
CA THR A 473 -8.03 55.71 68.21
C THR A 473 -9.00 56.67 68.91
N LYS A 474 -8.92 56.74 70.25
CA LYS A 474 -9.92 57.35 71.16
C LYS A 474 -10.19 58.86 70.95
N THR A 475 -9.42 59.55 70.13
CA THR A 475 -9.64 60.95 69.73
C THR A 475 -10.85 61.14 68.80
N GLU A 476 -11.33 60.08 68.14
CA GLU A 476 -12.49 60.13 67.22
C GLU A 476 -13.86 60.20 67.92
N ARG A 477 -13.92 59.96 69.23
CA ARG A 477 -15.19 59.96 69.97
C ARG A 477 -15.76 61.36 70.20
N GLN A 478 -14.95 62.41 70.13
CA GLN A 478 -15.40 63.81 70.19
C GLN A 478 -15.74 64.38 68.80
N LYS A 479 -15.06 63.93 67.73
CA LYS A 479 -15.36 64.33 66.35
C LYS A 479 -16.74 63.83 65.89
N ARG A 480 -17.13 62.63 66.33
CA ARG A 480 -18.45 62.02 66.04
C ARG A 480 -19.67 62.83 66.49
N LYS A 481 -19.56 63.73 67.48
CA LYS A 481 -20.67 64.61 67.90
C LYS A 481 -20.82 65.87 67.02
N SER A 482 -19.74 66.31 66.37
CA SER A 482 -19.77 67.37 65.35
C SER A 482 -20.35 66.84 64.04
N ASP A 483 -19.90 65.65 63.62
CA ASP A 483 -20.32 65.00 62.37
C ASP A 483 -21.82 64.63 62.37
N GLU A 484 -22.44 64.49 63.55
CA GLU A 484 -23.86 64.14 63.68
C GLU A 484 -24.82 65.26 63.28
N ARG A 485 -24.35 66.53 63.28
CA ARG A 485 -25.10 67.68 62.73
C ARG A 485 -24.97 67.82 61.21
N GLU A 486 -23.89 67.33 60.59
CA GLU A 486 -23.66 67.41 59.14
C GLU A 486 -24.17 66.18 58.36
N ARG A 487 -24.48 65.08 59.07
CA ARG A 487 -25.02 63.84 58.50
C ARG A 487 -26.21 63.99 57.53
N PRO A 488 -27.23 64.82 57.78
CA PRO A 488 -28.36 64.92 56.85
C PRO A 488 -28.01 65.66 55.55
N GLU A 489 -27.10 66.63 55.57
CA GLU A 489 -26.61 67.30 54.35
C GLU A 489 -25.65 66.41 53.56
N HIS A 490 -24.75 65.71 54.27
CA HIS A 490 -23.86 64.73 53.66
C HIS A 490 -24.66 63.59 53.00
N ALA A 491 -25.71 63.10 53.65
CA ALA A 491 -26.60 62.08 53.08
C ALA A 491 -27.35 62.57 51.83
N LYS A 492 -27.75 63.85 51.78
CA LYS A 492 -28.34 64.45 50.57
C LYS A 492 -27.34 64.55 49.42
N ARG A 493 -26.09 64.99 49.67
CA ARG A 493 -25.02 64.98 48.66
C ARG A 493 -24.73 63.57 48.16
N LEU A 494 -24.64 62.59 49.06
CA LEU A 494 -24.36 61.20 48.68
C LEU A 494 -25.48 60.60 47.80
N ARG A 495 -26.74 60.96 48.07
CA ARG A 495 -27.89 60.54 47.23
C ARG A 495 -27.83 61.17 45.84
N LEU A 496 -27.51 62.47 45.76
CA LEU A 496 -27.35 63.17 44.48
C LEU A 496 -26.17 62.59 43.68
N GLU A 497 -25.05 62.33 44.34
CA GLU A 497 -23.87 61.74 43.70
C GLU A 497 -24.13 60.32 43.22
N ARG A 498 -24.83 59.49 44.02
CA ARG A 498 -25.28 58.15 43.59
C ARG A 498 -26.22 58.22 42.40
N ALA A 499 -27.15 59.19 42.36
CA ALA A 499 -28.03 59.40 41.23
C ALA A 499 -27.25 59.79 39.96
N GLN A 500 -26.28 60.70 40.06
CA GLN A 500 -25.42 61.10 38.95
C GLN A 500 -24.52 59.95 38.46
N ARG A 501 -23.97 59.14 39.38
CA ARG A 501 -23.19 57.95 39.02
C ARG A 501 -24.06 56.91 38.32
N ALA A 502 -25.29 56.69 38.78
CA ALA A 502 -26.25 55.80 38.13
C ALA A 502 -26.63 56.27 36.72
N GLU A 503 -26.84 57.57 36.53
CA GLU A 503 -27.12 58.16 35.21
C GLU A 503 -25.93 58.02 34.25
N ARG A 504 -24.71 58.28 34.71
CA ARG A 504 -23.47 58.06 33.93
C ARG A 504 -23.30 56.58 33.56
N ALA A 505 -23.57 55.67 34.49
CA ALA A 505 -23.51 54.23 34.24
C ALA A 505 -24.55 53.80 33.18
N GLN A 506 -25.78 54.31 33.24
CA GLN A 506 -26.81 54.04 32.24
C GLN A 506 -26.42 54.60 30.86
N ARG A 507 -25.84 55.80 30.79
CA ARG A 507 -25.34 56.37 29.55
C ARG A 507 -24.21 55.53 28.95
N ALA A 508 -23.23 55.14 29.77
CA ALA A 508 -22.14 54.26 29.34
C ALA A 508 -22.65 52.90 28.86
N GLN A 509 -23.69 52.35 29.49
CA GLN A 509 -24.31 51.09 29.06
C GLN A 509 -25.01 51.24 27.70
N ARG A 510 -25.70 52.36 27.45
CA ARG A 510 -26.31 52.66 26.14
C ARG A 510 -25.25 52.85 25.06
N GLU A 511 -24.16 53.55 25.36
CA GLU A 511 -23.05 53.75 24.43
C GLU A 511 -22.35 52.43 24.10
N ARG A 512 -22.12 51.55 25.09
CA ARG A 512 -21.60 50.20 24.86
C ARG A 512 -22.53 49.38 23.97
N LYS A 513 -23.84 49.40 24.23
CA LYS A 513 -24.84 48.69 23.42
C LYS A 513 -24.82 49.19 21.97
N ASN A 514 -24.87 50.51 21.76
CA ASN A 514 -24.83 51.11 20.42
C ASN A 514 -23.52 50.79 19.69
N ARG A 515 -22.38 50.78 20.39
CA ARG A 515 -21.08 50.38 19.83
C ARG A 515 -21.11 48.92 19.36
N THR A 516 -21.61 48.00 20.19
CA THR A 516 -21.73 46.59 19.80
C THR A 516 -22.68 46.37 18.62
N GLU A 517 -23.75 47.16 18.50
CA GLU A 517 -24.66 47.10 17.37
C GLU A 517 -23.99 47.60 16.07
N ARG A 518 -23.21 48.68 16.14
CA ARG A 518 -22.41 49.15 14.99
C ARG A 518 -21.36 48.13 14.55
N GLU A 519 -20.59 47.58 15.49
CA GLU A 519 -19.58 46.56 15.20
C GLU A 519 -20.22 45.29 14.59
N ARG A 520 -21.44 44.92 15.03
CA ARG A 520 -22.21 43.82 14.40
C ARG A 520 -22.65 44.15 12.98
N ALA A 521 -23.10 45.38 12.73
CA ALA A 521 -23.50 45.83 11.40
C ALA A 521 -22.30 45.86 10.43
N GLU A 522 -21.17 46.40 10.84
CA GLU A 522 -19.92 46.43 10.06
C GLU A 522 -19.42 45.00 9.74
N ARG A 523 -19.45 44.10 10.73
CA ARG A 523 -19.13 42.68 10.48
C ARG A 523 -20.09 42.04 9.49
N ALA A 524 -21.38 42.31 9.60
CA ALA A 524 -22.37 41.76 8.66
C ALA A 524 -22.14 42.25 7.22
N GLU A 525 -21.73 43.51 7.05
CA GLU A 525 -21.37 44.07 5.75
C GLU A 525 -20.09 43.46 5.19
N LEU A 526 -19.05 43.28 6.02
CA LEU A 526 -17.82 42.58 5.64
C LEU A 526 -18.12 41.14 5.19
N TRP A 527 -18.97 40.42 5.93
CA TRP A 527 -19.37 39.07 5.54
C TRP A 527 -20.10 39.04 4.20
N LYS A 528 -21.02 39.98 3.93
CA LYS A 528 -21.68 40.09 2.62
C LYS A 528 -20.67 40.29 1.49
N ASN A 529 -19.65 41.13 1.70
CA ASN A 529 -18.61 41.37 0.71
C ASN A 529 -17.73 40.13 0.48
N VAL A 530 -17.39 39.40 1.54
CA VAL A 530 -16.64 38.13 1.45
C VAL A 530 -17.44 37.08 0.67
N PHE A 531 -18.73 36.91 0.96
CA PHE A 531 -19.59 35.97 0.23
C PHE A 531 -19.71 36.37 -1.25
N ALA A 532 -19.94 37.65 -1.55
CA ALA A 532 -20.01 38.13 -2.93
C ALA A 532 -18.67 38.00 -3.70
N LYS A 533 -17.53 38.07 -3.01
CA LYS A 533 -16.22 37.78 -3.60
C LYS A 533 -16.08 36.28 -3.88
N GLN A 534 -16.44 35.44 -2.92
CA GLN A 534 -16.37 33.99 -3.06
C GLN A 534 -17.29 33.46 -4.18
N GLU A 535 -18.48 34.05 -4.36
CA GLU A 535 -19.37 33.70 -5.48
C GLU A 535 -18.77 34.07 -6.84
N ARG A 536 -18.11 35.23 -6.95
CA ARG A 536 -17.39 35.63 -8.17
C ARG A 536 -16.23 34.68 -8.48
N GLU A 537 -15.43 34.33 -7.47
CA GLU A 537 -14.33 33.35 -7.63
C GLU A 537 -14.85 31.96 -8.05
N ARG A 538 -16.01 31.53 -7.53
CA ARG A 538 -16.66 30.27 -7.97
C ARG A 538 -17.16 30.36 -9.42
N ALA A 539 -17.74 31.48 -9.82
CA ALA A 539 -18.19 31.68 -11.20
C ALA A 539 -17.01 31.68 -12.19
N GLU A 540 -15.94 32.41 -11.89
CA GLU A 540 -14.71 32.41 -12.70
C GLU A 540 -14.08 31.02 -12.79
N HIS A 541 -14.06 30.27 -11.68
CA HIS A 541 -13.58 28.88 -11.68
C HIS A 541 -14.44 27.99 -12.57
N GLN A 542 -15.77 28.12 -12.52
CA GLN A 542 -16.68 27.38 -13.39
C GLN A 542 -16.46 27.70 -14.87
N GLU A 543 -16.27 28.97 -15.23
CA GLU A 543 -15.95 29.37 -16.61
C GLU A 543 -14.62 28.77 -17.10
N ARG A 544 -13.58 28.78 -16.26
CA ARG A 544 -12.29 28.14 -16.58
C ARG A 544 -12.42 26.64 -16.80
N GLU A 545 -13.20 25.95 -15.98
CA GLU A 545 -13.43 24.52 -16.14
C GLU A 545 -14.24 24.19 -17.40
N VAL A 546 -15.23 25.03 -17.76
CA VAL A 546 -15.95 24.89 -19.05
C VAL A 546 -15.00 25.08 -20.23
N ALA A 547 -14.12 26.09 -20.19
CA ALA A 547 -13.11 26.32 -21.23
C ALA A 547 -12.13 25.15 -21.36
N LYS A 548 -11.63 24.60 -20.24
CA LYS A 548 -10.77 23.39 -20.24
C LYS A 548 -11.48 22.18 -20.84
N ARG A 549 -12.77 21.98 -20.54
CA ARG A 549 -13.56 20.89 -21.13
C ARG A 549 -13.72 21.05 -22.64
N GLN A 550 -13.90 22.28 -23.13
CA GLN A 550 -13.95 22.57 -24.56
C GLN A 550 -12.60 22.28 -25.25
N ASP A 551 -11.47 22.75 -24.69
CA ASP A 551 -10.14 22.45 -25.23
C ASP A 551 -9.85 20.94 -25.25
N ARG A 552 -10.16 20.22 -24.16
CA ARG A 552 -10.03 18.75 -24.10
C ARG A 552 -10.87 18.06 -25.19
N ALA A 553 -12.10 18.52 -25.42
CA ALA A 553 -12.97 17.97 -26.46
C ALA A 553 -12.43 18.24 -27.87
N GLU A 554 -11.82 19.40 -28.11
CA GLU A 554 -11.19 19.72 -29.39
C GLU A 554 -9.93 18.89 -29.64
N ARG A 555 -9.07 18.73 -28.62
CA ARG A 555 -7.90 17.84 -28.71
C ARG A 555 -8.30 16.39 -28.97
N GLN A 556 -9.38 15.91 -28.33
CA GLN A 556 -9.89 14.57 -28.58
C GLN A 556 -10.37 14.42 -30.02
N LYS A 557 -11.13 15.39 -30.55
CA LYS A 557 -11.54 15.39 -31.97
C LYS A 557 -10.35 15.39 -32.93
N HIS A 558 -9.27 16.10 -32.59
CA HIS A 558 -8.04 16.09 -33.39
C HIS A 558 -7.35 14.73 -33.35
N ALA A 559 -7.20 14.13 -32.17
CA ALA A 559 -6.61 12.80 -32.01
C ALA A 559 -7.41 11.71 -32.73
N ASP A 560 -8.75 11.80 -32.70
CA ASP A 560 -9.62 10.86 -33.41
C ASP A 560 -9.46 11.00 -34.94
N ARG A 561 -9.32 12.22 -35.47
CA ARG A 561 -9.02 12.45 -36.90
C ARG A 561 -7.67 11.87 -37.31
N GLU A 562 -6.62 12.10 -36.52
CA GLU A 562 -5.30 11.51 -36.79
C GLU A 562 -5.33 9.98 -36.76
N ARG A 563 -6.09 9.40 -35.82
CA ARG A 563 -6.28 7.95 -35.74
C ARG A 563 -6.98 7.40 -36.98
N ASP A 564 -8.03 8.06 -37.44
CA ASP A 564 -8.76 7.67 -38.64
C ASP A 564 -7.88 7.79 -39.90
N GLU A 565 -7.05 8.82 -40.01
CA GLU A 565 -6.05 8.96 -41.09
C GLU A 565 -5.01 7.84 -41.06
N ARG A 566 -4.47 7.49 -39.89
CA ARG A 566 -3.54 6.34 -39.75
C ARG A 566 -4.20 5.02 -40.16
N LEU A 567 -5.47 4.81 -39.78
CA LEU A 567 -6.21 3.62 -40.16
C LEU A 567 -6.48 3.56 -41.67
N ARG A 568 -6.77 4.70 -42.32
CA ARG A 568 -6.88 4.77 -43.78
C ARG A 568 -5.57 4.45 -44.47
N ALA A 569 -4.47 5.08 -44.05
CA ALA A 569 -3.13 4.79 -44.60
C ALA A 569 -2.72 3.32 -44.41
N GLN A 570 -3.09 2.70 -43.27
CA GLN A 570 -2.85 1.28 -43.04
C GLN A 570 -3.66 0.40 -43.99
N ARG A 571 -4.92 0.73 -44.27
CA ARG A 571 -5.74 0.00 -45.25
C ARG A 571 -5.17 0.10 -46.65
N GLU A 572 -4.79 1.31 -47.09
CA GLU A 572 -4.14 1.53 -48.39
C GLU A 572 -2.82 0.75 -48.49
N SER A 573 -2.03 0.69 -47.42
CA SER A 573 -0.80 -0.11 -47.38
C SER A 573 -1.07 -1.61 -47.51
N VAL A 574 -2.14 -2.13 -46.90
CA VAL A 574 -2.52 -3.54 -47.02
C VAL A 574 -3.00 -3.85 -48.42
N GLU A 575 -3.85 -3.00 -49.01
CA GLU A 575 -4.31 -3.14 -50.39
C GLU A 575 -3.16 -3.11 -51.39
N TYR A 576 -2.17 -2.24 -51.18
CA TYR A 576 -0.96 -2.19 -51.99
C TYR A 576 -0.12 -3.48 -51.87
N GLN A 577 0.04 -4.02 -50.67
CA GLN A 577 0.73 -5.29 -50.46
C GLN A 577 0.00 -6.47 -51.12
N GLU A 578 -1.33 -6.51 -51.04
CA GLU A 578 -2.14 -7.52 -51.72
C GLU A 578 -2.03 -7.41 -53.24
N HIS A 579 -2.04 -6.20 -53.78
CA HIS A 579 -1.82 -5.96 -55.20
C HIS A 579 -0.44 -6.49 -55.64
N LEU A 580 0.62 -6.18 -54.90
CA LEU A 580 1.97 -6.71 -55.18
C LEU A 580 2.00 -8.24 -55.15
N ARG A 581 1.34 -8.88 -54.17
CA ARG A 581 1.26 -10.35 -54.11
C ARG A 581 0.56 -10.94 -55.33
N ARG A 582 -0.51 -10.31 -55.83
CA ARG A 582 -1.20 -10.75 -57.06
C ARG A 582 -0.28 -10.64 -58.27
N VAL A 583 0.43 -9.52 -58.42
CA VAL A 583 1.38 -9.31 -59.53
C VAL A 583 2.51 -10.35 -59.50
N VAL A 584 3.07 -10.64 -58.32
CA VAL A 584 4.11 -11.67 -58.16
C VAL A 584 3.55 -13.06 -58.50
N ALA A 585 2.36 -13.41 -58.03
CA ALA A 585 1.72 -14.69 -58.34
C ALA A 585 1.48 -14.86 -59.85
N GLU A 586 0.96 -13.83 -60.54
CA GLU A 586 0.78 -13.85 -62.00
C GLU A 586 2.12 -14.01 -62.74
N TYR A 587 3.18 -13.38 -62.24
CA TYR A 587 4.52 -13.55 -62.80
C TYR A 587 5.03 -14.99 -62.63
N GLU A 588 4.89 -15.57 -61.44
CA GLU A 588 5.28 -16.95 -61.16
C GLU A 588 4.49 -17.95 -62.02
N GLU A 589 3.17 -17.77 -62.17
CA GLU A 589 2.34 -18.60 -63.04
C GLU A 589 2.82 -18.56 -64.49
N ARG A 590 3.17 -17.37 -65.01
CA ARG A 590 3.77 -17.23 -66.36
C ARG A 590 5.10 -17.97 -66.47
N GLN A 591 5.94 -17.94 -65.43
CA GLN A 591 7.21 -18.69 -65.42
C GLN A 591 6.98 -20.20 -65.38
N ILE A 592 6.00 -20.67 -64.60
CA ILE A 592 5.61 -22.08 -64.54
C ILE A 592 5.08 -22.54 -65.91
N ALA A 593 4.22 -21.75 -66.56
CA ALA A 593 3.70 -22.04 -67.89
C ALA A 593 4.84 -22.18 -68.92
N LYS A 594 5.80 -21.25 -68.93
CA LYS A 594 6.99 -21.33 -69.80
C LYS A 594 7.85 -22.57 -69.54
N ARG A 595 8.01 -22.99 -68.27
CA ARG A 595 8.72 -24.25 -67.95
C ARG A 595 7.97 -25.46 -68.46
N ARG A 596 6.65 -25.53 -68.26
CA ARG A 596 5.79 -26.61 -68.76
C ARG A 596 5.85 -26.73 -70.28
N GLU A 597 5.86 -25.60 -70.98
CA GLU A 597 5.99 -25.55 -72.44
C GLU A 597 7.35 -26.08 -72.91
N ARG A 598 8.45 -25.66 -72.26
CA ARG A 598 9.79 -26.20 -72.54
C ARG A 598 9.90 -27.70 -72.27
N ASP A 599 9.30 -28.17 -71.17
CA ASP A 599 9.30 -29.59 -70.82
C ASP A 599 8.44 -30.41 -71.79
N ALA A 600 7.32 -29.86 -72.26
CA ALA A 600 6.50 -30.47 -73.30
C ALA A 600 7.26 -30.56 -74.64
N ALA A 601 7.97 -29.50 -75.04
CA ALA A 601 8.82 -29.52 -76.23
C ALA A 601 9.94 -30.56 -76.13
N LYS A 602 10.63 -30.64 -74.99
CA LYS A 602 11.65 -31.70 -74.73
C LYS A 602 11.07 -33.10 -74.79
N ARG A 603 9.83 -33.30 -74.31
CA ARG A 603 9.16 -34.61 -74.41
C ARG A 603 8.86 -34.97 -75.86
N GLN A 604 8.34 -34.02 -76.65
CA GLN A 604 8.09 -34.23 -78.08
C GLN A 604 9.38 -34.54 -78.84
N GLU A 605 10.48 -33.86 -78.53
CA GLU A 605 11.80 -34.12 -79.13
C GLU A 605 12.32 -35.52 -78.76
N ARG A 606 12.23 -35.92 -77.49
CA ARG A 606 12.59 -37.28 -77.04
C ARG A 606 11.73 -38.35 -77.70
N ASP A 607 10.43 -38.10 -77.86
CA ASP A 607 9.52 -39.04 -78.49
C ASP A 607 9.78 -39.14 -80.01
N ALA A 608 10.15 -38.04 -80.66
CA ALA A 608 10.59 -38.03 -82.05
C ALA A 608 11.91 -38.81 -82.23
N ALA A 609 12.90 -38.57 -81.36
CA ALA A 609 14.16 -39.31 -81.36
C ALA A 609 13.95 -40.83 -81.15
N LYS A 610 13.08 -41.21 -80.21
CA LYS A 610 12.70 -42.62 -80.00
C LYS A 610 11.98 -43.23 -81.20
N ARG A 611 11.17 -42.46 -81.92
CA ARG A 611 10.51 -42.94 -83.16
C ARG A 611 11.55 -43.17 -84.26
N GLN A 612 12.54 -42.30 -84.37
CA GLN A 612 13.64 -42.46 -85.32
C GLN A 612 14.52 -43.66 -84.97
N GLU A 613 14.90 -43.82 -83.70
CA GLU A 613 15.64 -44.99 -83.20
C GLU A 613 14.87 -46.31 -83.43
N ARG A 614 13.53 -46.31 -83.24
CA ARG A 614 12.68 -47.47 -83.56
C ARG A 614 12.60 -47.77 -85.05
N ALA A 615 12.57 -46.74 -85.90
CA ALA A 615 12.56 -46.90 -87.35
C ALA A 615 13.92 -47.42 -87.87
N GLU A 616 15.02 -47.03 -87.24
CA GLU A 616 16.37 -47.53 -87.53
C GLU A 616 16.58 -48.96 -86.99
N GLY A 617 16.08 -49.26 -85.79
CA GLY A 617 16.10 -50.60 -85.20
C GLY A 617 15.20 -51.62 -85.93
N GLN A 618 14.11 -51.18 -86.57
CA GLN A 618 13.25 -52.05 -87.38
C GLN A 618 13.90 -52.50 -88.69
N LYS A 619 14.91 -51.78 -89.21
CA LYS A 619 15.66 -52.21 -90.41
C LYS A 619 16.66 -53.34 -90.15
N HIS A 620 16.96 -53.66 -88.89
CA HIS A 620 17.94 -54.69 -88.52
C HIS A 620 17.36 -55.88 -87.73
N ALA A 621 16.06 -55.88 -87.41
CA ALA A 621 15.45 -56.88 -86.51
C ALA A 621 14.25 -57.63 -87.11
N GLU A 622 14.12 -57.68 -88.44
CA GLU A 622 13.02 -58.38 -89.11
C GLU A 622 13.22 -59.91 -89.30
N PRO A 623 14.44 -60.50 -89.36
CA PRO A 623 14.57 -61.96 -89.40
C PRO A 623 14.50 -62.64 -88.03
N GLU A 624 15.02 -62.04 -86.94
CA GLU A 624 15.14 -62.71 -85.63
C GLU A 624 13.89 -62.59 -84.74
N ARG A 625 12.99 -61.63 -84.98
CA ARG A 625 11.75 -61.49 -84.20
C ARG A 625 10.68 -62.52 -84.55
N ALA A 626 10.72 -63.10 -85.75
CA ALA A 626 9.76 -64.12 -86.17
C ALA A 626 9.95 -65.45 -85.39
N GLU A 627 11.19 -65.80 -85.03
CA GLU A 627 11.50 -67.02 -84.28
C GLU A 627 11.16 -66.93 -82.79
N LEU A 628 11.35 -65.76 -82.18
CA LEU A 628 11.02 -65.53 -80.77
C LEU A 628 9.52 -65.50 -80.51
N TRP A 629 8.72 -64.93 -81.41
CA TRP A 629 7.27 -64.91 -81.25
C TRP A 629 6.62 -66.31 -81.39
N ASN A 630 7.14 -67.16 -82.29
CA ASN A 630 6.69 -68.56 -82.39
C ASN A 630 6.95 -69.35 -81.09
N ASN A 631 8.09 -69.11 -80.43
CA ASN A 631 8.42 -69.74 -79.15
C ASN A 631 7.59 -69.22 -77.97
N VAL A 632 7.24 -67.93 -77.96
CA VAL A 632 6.39 -67.32 -76.91
C VAL A 632 4.93 -67.78 -77.03
N PHE A 633 4.38 -67.87 -78.25
CA PHE A 633 3.04 -68.40 -78.46
C PHE A 633 2.93 -69.88 -78.13
N ALA A 634 3.96 -70.69 -78.45
CA ALA A 634 4.01 -72.10 -78.08
C ALA A 634 4.12 -72.31 -76.55
N LYS A 635 4.75 -71.38 -75.83
CA LYS A 635 4.83 -71.41 -74.36
C LYS A 635 3.51 -71.00 -73.69
N GLN A 636 2.88 -69.92 -74.16
CA GLN A 636 1.57 -69.49 -73.66
C GLN A 636 0.45 -70.51 -73.95
N ALA A 637 0.53 -71.25 -75.05
CA ALA A 637 -0.39 -72.33 -75.35
C ALA A 637 -0.28 -73.50 -74.34
N ARG A 638 0.94 -73.87 -73.94
CA ARG A 638 1.19 -74.90 -72.92
C ARG A 638 0.72 -74.46 -71.54
N GLU A 639 1.03 -73.23 -71.13
CA GLU A 639 0.61 -72.68 -69.83
C GLU A 639 -0.93 -72.57 -69.72
N ARG A 640 -1.62 -72.23 -70.82
CA ARG A 640 -3.10 -72.22 -70.87
C ARG A 640 -3.72 -73.61 -70.89
N ALA A 641 -3.02 -74.63 -71.37
CA ALA A 641 -3.47 -76.02 -71.30
C ALA A 641 -3.31 -76.58 -69.87
N GLU A 642 -2.15 -76.35 -69.25
CA GLU A 642 -1.87 -76.74 -67.86
C GLU A 642 -2.79 -76.03 -66.87
N HIS A 643 -3.11 -74.75 -67.10
CA HIS A 643 -4.07 -74.03 -66.25
C HIS A 643 -5.48 -74.61 -66.36
N ARG A 644 -5.93 -74.98 -67.58
CA ARG A 644 -7.22 -75.64 -67.78
C ARG A 644 -7.28 -77.00 -67.08
N GLU A 645 -6.22 -77.80 -67.19
CA GLU A 645 -6.14 -79.10 -66.51
C GLU A 645 -6.16 -78.95 -64.98
N ARG A 646 -5.49 -77.92 -64.44
CA ARG A 646 -5.48 -77.62 -63.00
C ARG A 646 -6.85 -77.18 -62.48
N VAL A 647 -7.60 -76.41 -63.28
CA VAL A 647 -8.97 -75.98 -62.96
C VAL A 647 -9.95 -77.16 -63.04
N GLU A 648 -9.81 -78.06 -64.01
CA GLU A 648 -10.59 -79.29 -64.13
C GLU A 648 -10.36 -80.23 -62.93
N ARG A 649 -9.10 -80.43 -62.53
CA ARG A 649 -8.75 -81.22 -61.33
C ARG A 649 -9.35 -80.63 -60.06
N GLN A 650 -9.28 -79.31 -59.89
CA GLN A 650 -9.90 -78.64 -58.74
C GLN A 650 -11.43 -78.71 -58.74
N ARG A 651 -12.09 -78.74 -59.92
CA ARG A 651 -13.54 -78.97 -60.02
C ARG A 651 -13.89 -80.40 -59.61
N ALA A 652 -13.15 -81.40 -60.08
CA ALA A 652 -13.36 -82.80 -59.72
C ALA A 652 -13.19 -83.03 -58.21
N GLU A 653 -12.13 -82.50 -57.60
CA GLU A 653 -11.89 -82.62 -56.15
C GLU A 653 -12.97 -81.93 -55.30
N ARG A 654 -13.49 -80.77 -55.75
CA ARG A 654 -14.60 -80.09 -55.07
C ARG A 654 -15.90 -80.87 -55.16
N GLN A 655 -16.14 -81.52 -56.30
CA GLN A 655 -17.32 -82.35 -56.52
C GLN A 655 -17.26 -83.62 -55.66
N GLU A 656 -16.09 -84.27 -55.58
CA GLU A 656 -15.87 -85.42 -54.71
C GLU A 656 -16.04 -85.07 -53.22
N ARG A 657 -15.51 -83.92 -52.77
CA ARG A 657 -15.74 -83.44 -51.39
C ARG A 657 -17.20 -83.13 -51.10
N ALA A 658 -17.93 -82.57 -52.05
CA ALA A 658 -19.35 -82.30 -51.90
C ALA A 658 -20.16 -83.60 -51.81
N GLU A 659 -19.77 -84.65 -52.55
CA GLU A 659 -20.39 -85.97 -52.48
C GLU A 659 -20.09 -86.69 -51.15
N ARG A 660 -18.85 -86.64 -50.66
CA ARG A 660 -18.50 -87.17 -49.32
C ARG A 660 -19.28 -86.47 -48.21
N HIS A 661 -19.37 -85.14 -48.25
CA HIS A 661 -20.13 -84.36 -47.28
C HIS A 661 -21.65 -84.67 -47.34
N ARG A 662 -22.20 -84.93 -48.54
CA ARG A 662 -23.59 -85.40 -48.69
C ARG A 662 -23.80 -86.79 -48.08
N ALA A 663 -22.84 -87.70 -48.26
CA ALA A 663 -22.90 -89.04 -47.68
C ALA A 663 -22.84 -89.00 -46.15
N GLU A 664 -21.93 -88.20 -45.58
CA GLU A 664 -21.81 -87.99 -44.13
C GLU A 664 -23.07 -87.35 -43.53
N LEU A 665 -23.70 -86.40 -44.22
CA LEU A 665 -24.99 -85.82 -43.80
C LEU A 665 -26.12 -86.85 -43.81
N LEU A 666 -26.17 -87.73 -44.82
CA LEU A 666 -27.16 -88.81 -44.90
C LEU A 666 -26.95 -89.85 -43.79
N GLU A 667 -25.70 -90.23 -43.50
CA GLU A 667 -25.40 -91.10 -42.35
C GLU A 667 -25.75 -90.43 -41.02
N GLY A 668 -25.50 -89.13 -40.87
CA GLY A 668 -25.89 -88.36 -39.69
C GLY A 668 -27.41 -88.30 -39.50
N ILE A 669 -28.18 -88.10 -40.58
CA ILE A 669 -29.65 -88.10 -40.55
C ILE A 669 -30.19 -89.50 -40.22
N LEU A 670 -29.62 -90.56 -40.79
CA LEU A 670 -30.02 -91.94 -40.51
C LEU A 670 -29.65 -92.38 -39.08
N ALA A 671 -28.50 -91.93 -38.56
CA ALA A 671 -28.12 -92.15 -37.16
C ALA A 671 -29.01 -91.38 -36.19
N LYS A 672 -29.45 -90.16 -36.56
CA LYS A 672 -30.40 -89.37 -35.79
C LYS A 672 -31.79 -90.00 -35.78
N GLN A 673 -32.30 -90.47 -36.93
CA GLN A 673 -33.57 -91.21 -37.00
C GLN A 673 -33.52 -92.54 -36.23
N LYS A 674 -32.36 -93.22 -36.16
CA LYS A 674 -32.18 -94.40 -35.31
C LYS A 674 -32.17 -94.08 -33.82
N ARG A 675 -31.66 -92.92 -33.39
CA ARG A 675 -31.74 -92.46 -32.00
C ARG A 675 -33.15 -92.01 -31.63
N GLU A 676 -33.81 -91.26 -32.50
CA GLU A 676 -35.21 -90.81 -32.30
C GLU A 676 -36.20 -91.98 -32.25
N ARG A 677 -35.94 -93.11 -32.92
CA ARG A 677 -36.72 -94.35 -32.79
C ARG A 677 -36.38 -95.23 -31.57
N ALA A 678 -35.29 -94.94 -30.86
CA ALA A 678 -34.89 -95.69 -29.66
C ALA A 678 -35.38 -95.02 -28.36
N GLU A 679 -35.79 -93.74 -28.42
CA GLU A 679 -36.22 -92.95 -27.26
C GLU A 679 -37.75 -92.76 -27.15
N ASP A 680 -38.56 -93.34 -28.05
CA ASP A 680 -40.02 -93.33 -27.98
C ASP A 680 -40.63 -94.74 -28.16
N PRO A 681 -40.77 -95.54 -27.08
CA PRO A 681 -41.34 -96.88 -27.14
C PRO A 681 -42.86 -96.90 -26.92
N THR A 682 -43.60 -95.79 -27.06
CA THR A 682 -45.07 -95.79 -26.98
C THR A 682 -45.69 -94.59 -27.70
N GLY A 683 -46.14 -94.81 -28.95
CA GLY A 683 -46.96 -93.85 -29.67
C GLY A 683 -47.60 -94.42 -30.93
N GLU A 684 -48.75 -95.09 -30.78
CA GLU A 684 -49.80 -94.99 -31.80
C GLU A 684 -50.36 -93.56 -31.73
N LEU A 685 -49.96 -92.70 -32.68
CA LEU A 685 -50.66 -91.53 -33.25
C LEU A 685 -49.74 -90.79 -34.22
#